data_AF-A0A2E9TUJ9-F1
#
_entry.id   AF-A0A2E9TUJ9-F1
#
_cell.length_a   1.000
_cell.length_b   1.000
_cell.length_c   1.000
_cell.angle_alpha   90.00
_cell.angle_beta   90.00
_cell.angle_gamma   90.00
#
_symmetry.space_group_name_H-M   'P 1'
#
loop_
_entity.id
_entity.type
_entity.pdbx_description
1 polymer ?
#
loop_
_entity_poly.entity_id
_entity_poly.type
_entity_poly.pdbx_seq_one_letter_code
_entity_poly.pdbx_strand_id
1 'polypeptide(L)'
;MICKHKFLVFFFFFALNSINKVNSQNREELIDAIREANEQNSTKDLKDYKEIINENTVTDLGLFDVHKVDENFYFEINDSLLNREFLMVTRIVKMAREIPLSRHKMSEQVLRWEKFNEKILLREASYSVFASDSLPMREAVSNSNFEPIIATFSIEAKNKSKNSLLIDVTELFERDVKSFGFPQSSRKTYNLSGLDTKLSFIESIRSFPLNVESRHIKTYRSSNTKNGVVSMVLNNSMILLPKVPMKRRYFDQRVGWFTTSQTDYGIDNQEAETVKYLDRWRLEVRDEDIENFKNGELVEPKKPIVYYLDRGTPKKWKKYIKQGIEDWQAAFEEAGFKNAIIAKDPPTKEEDPDWSPEDIRYSVVRYLASPSLNANGPHVSDPRSGEIIESDINWYHNVMKLLRNWYFVQTAAVNPKARSTEFEDEVMGQLIRFVSAHEVGHTIGLPHNMGSSSAYPVDSLRSSSFTKKYGTAPSVMDYARFNYVAQPEDENVVLTPSEWESPNVGVYDKFAVKWGYKPILDVSQDEEIKILKSWIIEKENDMMYRFGSAGIDPSSQTEDLGDDAIKASEYGIKNLKRIVPKLIDWTTEDGETYDELEYMYGQVLSQFRRYMGHVTNNIGGVYQYYKTADQKGAVYSHVDKSFQKACLIFLNQNLFKTPLWIIDKEILTKIEFAGTINRIRSMQSSYLNRLLDFGRIARMIENEALNGDQAYSYIEMMSDLRKGIWNEIYQFSKIETFRRNLQLAYIERIEHLLKNEQDYVSPSYRNYTTTIKVSQSDIRAVALSQIMTIEKDLSKYLKKTNDQMSKIHAQNLIIKIQGIIDMNRS
;
A
#
# COMPACT_ATOMS: atom_id res chain seq x y z
N MET A 1 -35.49 -44.30 -27.01
CA MET A 1 -35.50 -45.45 -26.09
C MET A 1 -35.22 -44.92 -24.68
N ILE A 2 -36.26 -44.49 -23.95
CA ILE A 2 -36.92 -45.20 -22.82
C ILE A 2 -35.96 -45.31 -21.62
N CYS A 3 -36.16 -44.75 -20.41
CA CYS A 3 -37.16 -43.90 -19.73
C CYS A 3 -36.45 -43.34 -18.46
N LYS A 4 -36.58 -42.07 -18.03
CA LYS A 4 -37.63 -41.47 -17.15
C LYS A 4 -37.92 -42.30 -15.88
N HIS A 5 -38.12 -41.81 -14.65
CA HIS A 5 -38.27 -40.47 -14.03
C HIS A 5 -38.43 -40.65 -12.49
N LYS A 6 -38.06 -39.60 -11.73
CA LYS A 6 -38.75 -38.95 -10.58
C LYS A 6 -39.20 -39.69 -9.28
N PHE A 7 -38.82 -39.03 -8.17
CA PHE A 7 -39.58 -38.65 -6.96
C PHE A 7 -40.20 -39.74 -6.04
N LEU A 8 -39.92 -39.66 -4.73
CA LEU A 8 -40.88 -39.09 -3.74
C LEU A 8 -40.23 -38.91 -2.35
N VAL A 9 -40.19 -37.67 -1.88
CA VAL A 9 -40.28 -37.31 -0.46
C VAL A 9 -41.76 -37.38 -0.10
N PHE A 10 -42.13 -38.15 0.93
CA PHE A 10 -43.25 -37.97 1.87
C PHE A 10 -43.62 -39.33 2.45
N PHE A 11 -43.34 -39.56 3.74
CA PHE A 11 -44.28 -40.08 4.74
C PHE A 11 -43.54 -40.26 6.08
N PHE A 12 -43.37 -39.13 6.77
CA PHE A 12 -43.42 -39.11 8.23
C PHE A 12 -44.88 -39.31 8.64
N PHE A 13 -45.14 -39.95 9.77
CA PHE A 13 -46.46 -40.32 10.34
C PHE A 13 -47.16 -41.52 9.70
N PHE A 14 -46.83 -42.73 10.17
CA PHE A 14 -47.79 -43.69 10.76
C PHE A 14 -47.07 -44.98 11.18
N ALA A 15 -46.45 -45.00 12.37
CA ALA A 15 -46.16 -46.23 13.12
C ALA A 15 -45.72 -45.92 14.58
N LEU A 16 -46.36 -44.96 15.23
CA LEU A 16 -46.52 -45.00 16.69
C LEU A 16 -47.61 -46.03 16.95
N ASN A 17 -47.22 -47.30 17.12
CA ASN A 17 -47.92 -48.37 17.86
C ASN A 17 -47.36 -49.73 17.43
N SER A 18 -46.17 -50.07 17.91
CA SER A 18 -45.66 -51.45 18.11
C SER A 18 -44.30 -51.44 18.83
N ILE A 19 -44.12 -50.60 19.85
CA ILE A 19 -43.00 -50.74 20.78
C ILE A 19 -43.54 -51.54 21.96
N ASN A 20 -43.49 -52.86 21.85
CA ASN A 20 -43.59 -53.78 22.98
C ASN A 20 -43.09 -55.17 22.55
N LYS A 21 -41.76 -55.28 22.48
CA LYS A 21 -40.92 -56.47 22.73
C LYS A 21 -39.52 -56.21 22.14
N VAL A 22 -38.79 -55.27 22.74
CA VAL A 22 -37.33 -55.32 22.66
C VAL A 22 -36.91 -56.18 23.85
N ASN A 23 -36.34 -57.35 23.52
CA ASN A 23 -35.85 -58.34 24.47
C ASN A 23 -34.82 -57.68 25.40
N SER A 24 -34.94 -57.88 26.72
CA SER A 24 -34.06 -57.23 27.72
C SER A 24 -32.57 -57.56 27.51
N GLN A 25 -32.27 -58.71 26.91
CA GLN A 25 -30.90 -59.14 26.57
C GLN A 25 -30.19 -58.23 25.56
N ASN A 26 -30.87 -57.74 24.52
CA ASN A 26 -30.23 -56.88 23.50
C ASN A 26 -29.98 -55.45 24.01
N ARG A 27 -30.58 -55.05 25.14
CA ARG A 27 -30.35 -53.74 25.74
C ARG A 27 -29.15 -53.76 26.67
N GLU A 28 -28.92 -54.86 27.40
CA GLU A 28 -27.70 -55.07 28.17
C GLU A 28 -26.49 -55.26 27.27
N GLU A 29 -26.57 -56.07 26.19
CA GLU A 29 -25.46 -56.20 25.24
C GLU A 29 -25.10 -54.88 24.53
N LEU A 30 -26.09 -54.03 24.23
CA LEU A 30 -25.83 -52.70 23.65
C LEU A 30 -25.25 -51.72 24.69
N ILE A 31 -25.67 -51.81 25.96
CA ILE A 31 -25.12 -51.01 27.07
C ILE A 31 -23.71 -51.46 27.41
N ASP A 32 -23.43 -52.76 27.36
CA ASP A 32 -22.11 -53.33 27.60
C ASP A 32 -21.18 -53.08 26.41
N ALA A 33 -21.65 -53.13 25.17
CA ALA A 33 -20.87 -52.69 24.01
C ALA A 33 -20.60 -51.18 24.04
N ILE A 34 -21.53 -50.36 24.55
CA ILE A 34 -21.31 -48.92 24.78
C ILE A 34 -20.37 -48.68 25.97
N ARG A 35 -20.39 -49.54 27.00
CA ARG A 35 -19.46 -49.48 28.14
C ARG A 35 -18.06 -49.92 27.72
N GLU A 36 -17.90 -51.02 27.00
CA GLU A 36 -16.62 -51.49 26.46
C GLU A 36 -16.05 -50.51 25.43
N ALA A 37 -16.89 -49.89 24.58
CA ALA A 37 -16.44 -48.83 23.66
C ALA A 37 -16.08 -47.50 24.37
N ASN A 38 -16.65 -47.26 25.57
CA ASN A 38 -16.29 -46.13 26.43
C ASN A 38 -15.08 -46.44 27.34
N GLU A 39 -14.87 -47.69 27.75
CA GLU A 39 -13.70 -48.14 28.52
C GLU A 39 -12.46 -48.26 27.62
N GLN A 40 -12.61 -48.63 26.35
CA GLN A 40 -11.52 -48.55 25.37
C GLN A 40 -11.17 -47.11 24.94
N ASN A 41 -12.00 -46.13 25.27
CA ASN A 41 -11.74 -44.70 25.07
C ASN A 41 -11.53 -43.92 26.38
N SER A 42 -11.50 -44.59 27.54
CA SER A 42 -11.20 -43.94 28.81
C SER A 42 -9.71 -43.99 29.11
N THR A 43 -9.13 -42.79 29.19
CA THR A 43 -7.82 -42.44 29.76
C THR A 43 -6.61 -43.17 29.17
N LYS A 44 -6.00 -42.57 28.13
CA LYS A 44 -4.54 -42.61 28.00
C LYS A 44 -4.03 -41.98 29.30
N ASP A 45 -3.51 -42.78 30.24
CA ASP A 45 -2.99 -42.25 31.50
C ASP A 45 -2.01 -41.12 31.18
N LEU A 46 -2.27 -39.94 31.77
CA LEU A 46 -1.38 -38.80 31.63
C LEU A 46 0.00 -39.23 32.06
N LYS A 47 1.00 -39.05 31.18
CA LYS A 47 2.38 -39.35 31.53
C LYS A 47 2.83 -38.44 32.67
N ASP A 48 3.78 -38.90 33.47
CA ASP A 48 4.38 -38.00 34.44
C ASP A 48 5.15 -36.90 33.69
N TYR A 49 5.04 -35.66 34.18
CA TYR A 49 5.66 -34.51 33.53
C TYR A 49 7.17 -34.71 33.33
N LYS A 50 7.84 -35.33 34.32
CA LYS A 50 9.28 -35.62 34.29
C LYS A 50 9.67 -36.74 33.33
N GLU A 51 8.73 -37.58 32.90
CA GLU A 51 8.99 -38.60 31.89
C GLU A 51 9.16 -37.96 30.50
N ILE A 52 8.45 -36.86 30.23
CA ILE A 52 8.54 -36.13 28.96
C ILE A 52 9.61 -35.05 29.05
N ILE A 53 9.57 -34.22 30.10
CA ILE A 53 10.47 -33.09 30.30
C ILE A 53 11.55 -33.49 31.30
N ASN A 54 12.73 -33.82 30.79
CA ASN A 54 13.86 -34.33 31.55
C ASN A 54 15.12 -33.45 31.39
N GLU A 55 16.24 -33.87 31.96
CA GLU A 55 17.50 -33.11 31.96
C GLU A 55 18.11 -32.88 30.57
N ASN A 56 17.72 -33.67 29.56
CA ASN A 56 18.16 -33.50 28.17
C ASN A 56 17.23 -32.57 27.37
N THR A 57 16.13 -32.11 27.96
CA THR A 57 15.18 -31.22 27.29
C THR A 57 15.75 -29.81 27.13
N VAL A 58 15.79 -29.31 25.90
CA VAL A 58 16.12 -27.89 25.65
C VAL A 58 14.86 -27.08 25.86
N THR A 59 14.89 -26.15 26.82
CA THR A 59 13.73 -25.32 27.18
C THR A 59 14.02 -23.86 26.90
N ASP A 60 13.09 -23.20 26.22
CA ASP A 60 13.06 -21.75 26.04
C ASP A 60 11.88 -21.18 26.85
N LEU A 61 12.16 -20.26 27.77
CA LEU A 61 11.19 -19.75 28.73
C LEU A 61 10.55 -18.46 28.23
N GLY A 62 9.23 -18.32 28.33
CA GLY A 62 8.56 -17.10 27.86
C GLY A 62 7.04 -17.14 28.03
N LEU A 63 6.31 -16.69 27.00
CA LEU A 63 4.86 -16.66 26.99
C LEU A 63 4.29 -18.07 27.19
N PHE A 64 4.77 -19.01 26.39
CA PHE A 64 4.67 -20.44 26.66
C PHE A 64 6.08 -20.96 26.90
N ASP A 65 6.27 -21.85 27.86
CA ASP A 65 7.56 -22.53 27.93
C ASP A 65 7.60 -23.52 26.76
N VAL A 66 8.62 -23.39 25.91
CA VAL A 66 8.79 -24.21 24.70
C VAL A 66 9.86 -25.24 24.99
N HIS A 67 9.47 -26.51 24.94
CA HIS A 67 10.37 -27.63 25.20
C HIS A 67 10.66 -28.37 23.89
N LYS A 68 11.95 -28.53 23.57
CA LYS A 68 12.40 -29.43 22.52
C LYS A 68 12.92 -30.73 23.14
N VAL A 69 12.27 -31.84 22.80
CA VAL A 69 12.65 -33.21 23.20
C VAL A 69 12.88 -34.00 21.93
N ASP A 70 14.13 -34.40 21.68
CA ASP A 70 14.57 -34.94 20.38
C ASP A 70 14.18 -33.99 19.23
N GLU A 71 13.31 -34.42 18.32
CA GLU A 71 12.79 -33.58 17.22
C GLU A 71 11.40 -32.99 17.49
N ASN A 72 10.78 -33.33 18.61
CA ASN A 72 9.43 -32.88 18.95
C ASN A 72 9.46 -31.58 19.76
N PHE A 73 8.46 -30.73 19.50
CA PHE A 73 8.25 -29.47 20.19
C PHE A 73 6.97 -29.51 21.01
N TYR A 74 7.08 -29.15 22.28
CA TYR A 74 5.95 -29.08 23.21
C TYR A 74 5.77 -27.65 23.71
N PHE A 75 4.50 -27.25 23.85
CA PHE A 75 4.12 -26.04 24.59
C PHE A 75 3.65 -26.42 25.98
N GLU A 76 4.26 -25.81 27.00
CA GLU A 76 3.74 -25.76 28.36
C GLU A 76 2.94 -24.46 28.52
N ILE A 77 1.60 -24.59 28.53
CA ILE A 77 0.66 -23.47 28.56
C ILE A 77 0.12 -23.32 29.98
N ASN A 78 0.34 -22.16 30.60
CA ASN A 78 -0.26 -21.83 31.89
C ASN A 78 -1.79 -21.69 31.78
N ASP A 79 -2.54 -22.17 32.78
CA ASP A 79 -4.00 -22.09 32.79
C ASP A 79 -4.54 -20.65 32.65
N SER A 80 -3.79 -19.64 33.12
CA SER A 80 -4.16 -18.22 32.99
C SER A 80 -4.09 -17.67 31.55
N LEU A 81 -3.45 -18.39 30.64
CA LEU A 81 -3.36 -18.08 29.21
C LEU A 81 -4.44 -18.79 28.40
N LEU A 82 -5.13 -19.78 28.97
CA LEU A 82 -6.30 -20.38 28.34
C LEU A 82 -7.42 -19.34 28.25
N ASN A 83 -8.15 -19.39 27.14
CA ASN A 83 -9.18 -18.44 26.73
C ASN A 83 -8.69 -16.99 26.53
N ARG A 84 -7.39 -16.73 26.64
CA ARG A 84 -6.80 -15.47 26.16
C ARG A 84 -6.70 -15.49 24.64
N GLU A 85 -6.67 -14.30 24.07
CA GLU A 85 -6.60 -14.10 22.63
C GLU A 85 -5.16 -13.79 22.22
N PHE A 86 -4.76 -14.37 21.11
CA PHE A 86 -3.43 -14.25 20.53
C PHE A 86 -3.56 -13.84 19.08
N LEU A 87 -2.83 -12.82 18.64
CA LEU A 87 -2.76 -12.48 17.24
C LEU A 87 -1.68 -13.32 16.57
N MET A 88 -2.06 -14.16 15.62
CA MET A 88 -1.13 -14.93 14.80
C MET A 88 -0.80 -14.14 13.53
N VAL A 89 0.45 -13.75 13.35
CA VAL A 89 0.93 -13.03 12.17
C VAL A 89 1.87 -13.92 11.37
N THR A 90 1.54 -14.17 10.11
CA THR A 90 2.35 -14.98 9.18
C THR A 90 3.21 -14.08 8.31
N ARG A 91 4.53 -14.31 8.29
CA ARG A 91 5.49 -13.56 7.48
C ARG A 91 6.39 -14.48 6.65
N ILE A 92 6.82 -14.00 5.48
CA ILE A 92 7.91 -14.62 4.73
C ILE A 92 9.23 -13.96 5.14
N VAL A 93 10.13 -14.77 5.67
CA VAL A 93 11.49 -14.35 6.06
C VAL A 93 12.45 -14.50 4.88
N LYS A 94 12.39 -15.63 4.19
CA LYS A 94 13.24 -15.94 3.02
C LYS A 94 12.41 -16.64 1.96
N MET A 95 12.69 -16.35 0.69
CA MET A 95 12.03 -17.00 -0.44
C MET A 95 13.08 -17.39 -1.47
N ALA A 96 12.90 -18.55 -2.09
CA ALA A 96 13.73 -18.97 -3.22
C ALA A 96 13.56 -17.99 -4.41
N ARG A 97 14.62 -17.82 -5.22
CA ARG A 97 14.76 -16.75 -6.24
C ARG A 97 13.65 -16.72 -7.29
N GLU A 98 12.87 -17.78 -7.42
CA GLU A 98 11.86 -17.99 -8.46
C GLU A 98 10.63 -17.08 -8.31
N ILE A 99 10.38 -16.52 -7.11
CA ILE A 99 9.25 -15.62 -6.86
C ILE A 99 9.75 -14.31 -6.24
N PRO A 100 9.48 -13.15 -6.87
CA PRO A 100 9.79 -11.84 -6.27
C PRO A 100 9.00 -11.61 -4.99
N LEU A 101 9.70 -11.34 -3.88
CA LEU A 101 9.07 -11.00 -2.61
C LEU A 101 8.72 -9.51 -2.57
N SER A 102 7.46 -9.17 -2.87
CA SER A 102 6.95 -7.79 -2.81
C SER A 102 6.21 -7.46 -1.51
N ARG A 103 5.89 -8.47 -0.69
CA ARG A 103 5.22 -8.33 0.60
C ARG A 103 5.80 -9.32 1.60
N HIS A 104 6.09 -8.87 2.83
CA HIS A 104 6.59 -9.73 3.90
C HIS A 104 5.47 -10.28 4.79
N LYS A 105 4.48 -9.46 5.16
CA LYS A 105 3.30 -9.86 5.93
C LYS A 105 2.25 -10.51 5.03
N MET A 106 1.84 -11.74 5.35
CA MET A 106 0.96 -12.58 4.52
C MET A 106 -0.47 -12.66 5.05
N SER A 107 -0.64 -12.91 6.35
CA SER A 107 -1.96 -13.05 6.99
C SER A 107 -1.91 -12.71 8.47
N GLU A 108 -3.07 -12.36 9.01
CA GLU A 108 -3.31 -12.06 10.42
C GLU A 108 -4.64 -12.70 10.83
N GLN A 109 -4.65 -13.40 11.95
CA GLN A 109 -5.84 -14.07 12.48
C GLN A 109 -5.75 -14.16 14.01
N VAL A 110 -6.89 -13.95 14.70
CA VAL A 110 -6.92 -14.07 16.17
C VAL A 110 -7.18 -15.51 16.55
N LEU A 111 -6.34 -16.04 17.43
CA LEU A 111 -6.39 -17.41 17.90
C LEU A 111 -6.70 -17.46 19.39
N ARG A 112 -7.38 -18.52 19.83
CA ARG A 112 -7.67 -18.80 21.24
C ARG A 112 -7.40 -20.25 21.56
N TRP A 113 -6.64 -20.48 22.64
CA TRP A 113 -6.43 -21.80 23.21
C TRP A 113 -7.53 -22.09 24.24
N GLU A 114 -8.33 -23.12 24.02
CA GLU A 114 -9.47 -23.47 24.87
C GLU A 114 -9.32 -24.90 25.39
N LYS A 115 -9.57 -25.11 26.68
CA LYS A 115 -9.66 -26.44 27.24
C LYS A 115 -11.08 -26.99 27.05
N PHE A 116 -11.19 -28.11 26.34
CA PHE A 116 -12.46 -28.80 26.08
C PHE A 116 -12.32 -30.27 26.43
N ASN A 117 -12.98 -30.71 27.51
CA ASN A 117 -12.79 -32.03 28.12
C ASN A 117 -11.30 -32.30 28.42
N GLU A 118 -10.75 -33.42 27.93
CA GLU A 118 -9.33 -33.79 28.10
C GLU A 118 -8.43 -33.33 26.94
N LYS A 119 -8.89 -32.33 26.17
CA LYS A 119 -8.17 -31.80 25.01
C LYS A 119 -8.00 -30.28 25.10
N ILE A 120 -7.01 -29.79 24.38
CA ILE A 120 -6.85 -28.37 24.06
C ILE A 120 -7.28 -28.15 22.61
N LEU A 121 -8.16 -27.18 22.39
CA LEU A 121 -8.58 -26.71 21.08
C LEU A 121 -7.82 -25.43 20.76
N LEU A 122 -7.39 -25.29 19.52
CA LEU A 122 -6.99 -24.02 18.95
C LEU A 122 -8.13 -23.53 18.06
N ARG A 123 -8.71 -22.39 18.42
CA ARG A 123 -9.80 -21.76 17.67
C ARG A 123 -9.32 -20.52 16.95
N GLU A 124 -10.00 -20.17 15.88
CA GLU A 124 -9.86 -18.90 15.19
C GLU A 124 -11.04 -17.99 15.58
N ALA A 125 -10.75 -16.95 16.35
CA ALA A 125 -11.73 -15.95 16.76
C ALA A 125 -11.87 -14.88 15.66
N SER A 126 -13.11 -14.45 15.42
CA SER A 126 -13.39 -13.35 14.49
C SER A 126 -13.96 -12.15 15.24
N TYR A 127 -13.39 -10.98 14.98
CA TYR A 127 -13.89 -9.68 15.44
C TYR A 127 -14.51 -8.86 14.31
N SER A 128 -14.76 -9.47 13.15
CA SER A 128 -15.41 -8.79 12.03
C SER A 128 -16.84 -8.38 12.36
N VAL A 129 -17.46 -9.02 13.35
CA VAL A 129 -18.82 -8.76 13.82
C VAL A 129 -18.80 -8.52 15.34
N PHE A 130 -19.51 -7.50 15.81
CA PHE A 130 -19.53 -7.07 17.19
C PHE A 130 -20.93 -6.66 17.66
N ALA A 131 -21.20 -6.84 18.95
CA ALA A 131 -22.28 -6.19 19.70
C ALA A 131 -21.81 -6.05 21.15
N SER A 132 -22.19 -4.96 21.82
CA SER A 132 -21.83 -4.74 23.23
C SER A 132 -22.34 -5.86 24.14
N ASP A 133 -21.53 -6.30 25.10
CA ASP A 133 -21.90 -7.33 26.09
C ASP A 133 -23.11 -6.92 26.96
N SER A 134 -23.42 -5.63 27.03
CA SER A 134 -24.61 -5.11 27.71
C SER A 134 -25.92 -5.27 26.93
N LEU A 135 -25.87 -5.69 25.66
CA LEU A 135 -27.04 -5.76 24.77
C LEU A 135 -27.47 -7.22 24.54
N PRO A 136 -28.79 -7.52 24.48
CA PRO A 136 -29.28 -8.85 24.10
C PRO A 136 -28.76 -9.33 22.75
N MET A 137 -28.48 -8.40 21.83
CA MET A 137 -27.92 -8.68 20.51
C MET A 137 -26.59 -9.46 20.58
N ARG A 138 -25.83 -9.34 21.68
CA ARG A 138 -24.61 -10.11 21.92
C ARG A 138 -24.82 -11.62 21.81
N GLU A 139 -25.97 -12.11 22.29
CA GLU A 139 -26.32 -13.53 22.23
C GLU A 139 -26.55 -13.97 20.78
N ALA A 140 -27.31 -13.18 20.01
CA ALA A 140 -27.55 -13.46 18.59
C ALA A 140 -26.26 -13.44 17.76
N VAL A 141 -25.37 -12.46 18.02
CA VAL A 141 -24.03 -12.41 17.41
C VAL A 141 -23.21 -13.65 17.77
N SER A 142 -23.24 -14.10 19.03
CA SER A 142 -22.51 -15.29 19.47
C SER A 142 -23.07 -16.57 18.85
N ASN A 143 -24.40 -16.70 18.77
CA ASN A 143 -25.07 -17.87 18.22
C ASN A 143 -24.89 -17.98 16.70
N SER A 144 -24.73 -16.84 16.02
CA SER A 144 -24.58 -16.79 14.57
C SER A 144 -23.12 -16.91 14.11
N ASN A 145 -22.15 -16.65 14.99
CA ASN A 145 -20.73 -16.71 14.69
C ASN A 145 -20.06 -17.86 15.46
N PHE A 146 -19.86 -18.98 14.80
CA PHE A 146 -19.10 -20.10 15.35
C PHE A 146 -17.61 -19.93 15.09
N GLU A 147 -16.79 -19.92 16.14
CA GLU A 147 -15.34 -19.91 16.02
C GLU A 147 -14.81 -21.29 15.58
N PRO A 148 -14.28 -21.42 14.34
CA PRO A 148 -13.84 -22.71 13.85
C PRO A 148 -12.63 -23.23 14.64
N ILE A 149 -12.61 -24.55 14.83
CA ILE A 149 -11.49 -25.26 15.45
C ILE A 149 -10.47 -25.55 14.34
N ILE A 150 -9.26 -24.99 14.47
CA ILE A 150 -8.19 -25.15 13.49
C ILE A 150 -7.22 -26.28 13.86
N ALA A 151 -7.12 -26.62 15.15
CA ALA A 151 -6.34 -27.75 15.64
C ALA A 151 -6.88 -28.26 16.98
N THR A 152 -6.55 -29.51 17.31
CA THR A 152 -6.88 -30.15 18.59
C THR A 152 -5.66 -30.90 19.10
N PHE A 153 -5.42 -30.85 20.40
CA PHE A 153 -4.25 -31.43 21.04
C PHE A 153 -4.68 -32.25 22.25
N SER A 154 -4.06 -33.42 22.42
CA SER A 154 -4.16 -34.18 23.66
C SER A 154 -3.30 -33.51 24.73
N ILE A 155 -3.75 -33.55 25.98
CA ILE A 155 -2.91 -33.15 27.12
C ILE A 155 -1.94 -34.31 27.38
N GLU A 156 -0.64 -34.10 27.19
CA GLU A 156 0.36 -35.17 27.36
C GLU A 156 0.81 -35.31 28.82
N ALA A 157 0.91 -34.19 29.54
CA ALA A 157 1.19 -34.15 30.97
C ALA A 157 0.63 -32.87 31.61
N LYS A 158 0.56 -32.86 32.95
CA LYS A 158 0.18 -31.68 33.75
C LYS A 158 1.32 -31.32 34.70
N ASN A 159 1.72 -30.06 34.71
CA ASN A 159 2.67 -29.56 35.68
C ASN A 159 1.93 -28.87 36.83
N LYS A 160 1.80 -29.57 37.95
CA LYS A 160 1.06 -29.08 39.13
C LYS A 160 1.74 -27.89 39.81
N SER A 161 3.07 -27.74 39.70
CA SER A 161 3.76 -26.63 40.38
C SER A 161 3.56 -25.30 39.65
N LYS A 162 3.43 -25.34 38.31
CA LYS A 162 3.20 -24.16 37.47
C LYS A 162 1.73 -23.93 37.10
N ASN A 163 0.82 -24.87 37.42
CA ASN A 163 -0.57 -24.87 36.94
C ASN A 163 -0.63 -24.73 35.41
N SER A 164 0.07 -25.62 34.73
CA SER A 164 0.21 -25.62 33.27
C SER A 164 -0.04 -27.01 32.67
N LEU A 165 -0.35 -27.00 31.38
CA LEU A 165 -0.65 -28.17 30.57
C LEU A 165 0.40 -28.31 29.49
N LEU A 166 0.90 -29.52 29.29
CA LEU A 166 1.88 -29.84 28.23
C LEU A 166 1.15 -30.43 27.03
N ILE A 167 1.36 -29.84 25.85
CA ILE A 167 0.83 -30.30 24.56
C ILE A 167 1.94 -30.44 23.53
N ASP A 168 1.86 -31.44 22.66
CA ASP A 168 2.76 -31.59 21.50
C ASP A 168 2.25 -30.74 20.33
N VAL A 169 3.06 -29.79 19.86
CA VAL A 169 2.72 -28.86 18.76
C VAL A 169 3.47 -29.14 17.47
N THR A 170 4.26 -30.22 17.41
CA THR A 170 5.12 -30.56 16.27
C THR A 170 4.31 -30.61 14.98
N GLU A 171 3.21 -31.38 14.96
CA GLU A 171 2.37 -31.53 13.77
C GLU A 171 1.72 -30.21 13.33
N LEU A 172 1.45 -29.28 14.25
CA LEU A 172 0.84 -27.99 13.93
C LEU A 172 1.69 -27.20 12.93
N PHE A 173 3.02 -27.25 13.13
CA PHE A 173 3.98 -26.50 12.33
C PHE A 173 4.65 -27.32 11.24
N GLU A 174 4.54 -28.66 11.22
CA GLU A 174 4.96 -29.48 10.08
C GLU A 174 3.95 -29.46 8.94
N ARG A 175 2.65 -29.49 9.25
CA ARG A 175 1.58 -29.53 8.25
C ARG A 175 1.30 -28.18 7.59
N ASP A 176 0.45 -28.22 6.58
CA ASP A 176 -0.03 -27.02 5.89
C ASP A 176 -1.34 -26.52 6.52
N VAL A 177 -1.25 -25.63 7.50
CA VAL A 177 -2.43 -25.05 8.15
C VAL A 177 -2.96 -23.89 7.33
N LYS A 178 -4.18 -24.01 6.80
CA LYS A 178 -4.74 -23.02 5.87
C LYS A 178 -4.87 -21.62 6.48
N SER A 179 -5.23 -21.52 7.76
CA SER A 179 -5.47 -20.23 8.44
C SER A 179 -4.20 -19.38 8.59
N PHE A 180 -3.03 -20.01 8.81
CA PHE A 180 -1.77 -19.27 9.05
C PHE A 180 -0.57 -19.80 8.25
N GLY A 181 -0.83 -20.51 7.16
CA GLY A 181 0.15 -20.94 6.17
C GLY A 181 0.26 -19.96 5.01
N PHE A 182 0.87 -20.38 3.90
CA PHE A 182 0.98 -19.50 2.72
C PHE A 182 -0.40 -19.26 2.08
N PRO A 183 -0.85 -18.01 1.83
CA PRO A 183 -2.22 -17.73 1.40
C PRO A 183 -2.64 -18.38 0.08
N GLN A 184 -3.88 -18.85 -0.02
CA GLN A 184 -4.38 -19.55 -1.22
C GLN A 184 -4.40 -18.67 -2.47
N SER A 185 -4.68 -17.37 -2.35
CA SER A 185 -4.62 -16.42 -3.45
C SER A 185 -3.20 -16.33 -4.03
N SER A 186 -2.19 -16.19 -3.17
CA SER A 186 -0.78 -16.19 -3.56
C SER A 186 -0.37 -17.51 -4.21
N ARG A 187 -0.85 -18.65 -3.71
CA ARG A 187 -0.61 -19.95 -4.34
C ARG A 187 -1.14 -20.01 -5.76
N LYS A 188 -2.35 -19.49 -6.02
CA LYS A 188 -2.92 -19.42 -7.38
C LYS A 188 -2.06 -18.55 -8.30
N THR A 189 -1.63 -17.38 -7.84
CA THR A 189 -0.76 -16.48 -8.62
C THR A 189 0.55 -17.15 -9.04
N TYR A 190 1.12 -17.97 -8.16
CA TYR A 190 2.42 -18.61 -8.38
C TYR A 190 2.32 -20.08 -8.81
N ASN A 191 1.12 -20.58 -9.13
CA ASN A 191 0.84 -21.99 -9.44
C ASN A 191 1.49 -22.96 -8.43
N LEU A 192 1.31 -22.67 -7.14
CA LEU A 192 1.73 -23.56 -6.05
C LEU A 192 0.58 -24.51 -5.70
N SER A 193 0.92 -25.78 -5.51
CA SER A 193 -0.01 -26.84 -5.12
C SER A 193 0.29 -27.33 -3.70
N GLY A 194 0.15 -28.63 -3.42
CA GLY A 194 0.29 -29.18 -2.07
C GLY A 194 1.69 -28.97 -1.47
N LEU A 195 1.73 -28.82 -0.14
CA LEU A 195 2.97 -28.84 0.64
C LEU A 195 3.63 -30.21 0.56
N ASP A 196 4.94 -30.24 0.32
CA ASP A 196 5.76 -31.43 0.44
C ASP A 196 6.33 -31.51 1.85
N THR A 197 5.70 -32.33 2.70
CA THR A 197 6.08 -32.46 4.11
C THR A 197 7.46 -33.07 4.31
N LYS A 198 7.97 -33.85 3.35
CA LYS A 198 9.33 -34.44 3.43
C LYS A 198 10.44 -33.42 3.19
N LEU A 199 10.09 -32.26 2.61
CA LEU A 199 11.00 -31.15 2.32
C LEU A 199 10.63 -29.89 3.13
N SER A 200 9.86 -30.07 4.20
CA SER A 200 9.40 -29.00 5.09
C SER A 200 9.77 -29.36 6.52
N PHE A 201 10.34 -28.40 7.25
CA PHE A 201 10.95 -28.66 8.55
C PHE A 201 10.75 -27.46 9.47
N ILE A 202 10.66 -27.70 10.78
CA ILE A 202 10.71 -26.66 11.80
C ILE A 202 12.17 -26.25 11.98
N GLU A 203 12.51 -24.97 11.76
CA GLU A 203 13.86 -24.46 12.01
C GLU A 203 14.05 -24.18 13.50
N SER A 204 13.07 -23.52 14.12
CA SER A 204 13.08 -23.17 15.52
C SER A 204 11.70 -22.75 15.99
N ILE A 205 11.41 -22.98 17.26
CA ILE A 205 10.33 -22.28 17.97
C ILE A 205 10.95 -21.58 19.18
N ARG A 206 10.81 -20.27 19.25
CA ARG A 206 11.37 -19.43 20.31
C ARG A 206 10.27 -18.78 21.11
N SER A 207 10.48 -18.67 22.42
CA SER A 207 9.53 -18.03 23.32
C SER A 207 10.07 -16.71 23.83
N PHE A 208 9.23 -15.69 23.79
CA PHE A 208 9.48 -14.38 24.38
C PHE A 208 8.35 -14.07 25.36
N PRO A 209 8.52 -13.08 26.27
CA PRO A 209 7.53 -12.82 27.31
C PRO A 209 6.10 -12.55 26.80
N LEU A 210 5.95 -12.01 25.59
CA LEU A 210 4.65 -11.62 25.02
C LEU A 210 4.35 -12.26 23.65
N ASN A 211 5.25 -13.10 23.12
CA ASN A 211 5.03 -13.79 21.85
C ASN A 211 5.80 -15.11 21.73
N VAL A 212 5.33 -16.00 20.87
CA VAL A 212 6.05 -17.21 20.45
C VAL A 212 6.30 -17.12 18.95
N GLU A 213 7.54 -17.32 18.53
CA GLU A 213 7.98 -17.25 17.13
C GLU A 213 8.29 -18.63 16.60
N SER A 214 7.48 -19.10 15.66
CA SER A 214 7.61 -20.42 15.05
C SER A 214 8.11 -20.27 13.62
N ARG A 215 9.37 -20.62 13.40
CA ARG A 215 10.04 -20.47 12.11
C ARG A 215 10.24 -21.83 11.45
N HIS A 216 9.87 -21.93 10.18
CA HIS A 216 9.90 -23.19 9.46
C HIS A 216 10.09 -23.03 7.95
N ILE A 217 10.70 -24.05 7.35
CA ILE A 217 10.84 -24.19 5.91
C ILE A 217 9.57 -24.88 5.38
N LYS A 218 8.94 -24.28 4.38
CA LYS A 218 7.79 -24.84 3.67
C LYS A 218 8.11 -24.96 2.19
N THR A 219 7.99 -26.18 1.68
CA THR A 219 8.23 -26.48 0.26
C THR A 219 6.92 -26.86 -0.41
N TYR A 220 6.48 -26.07 -1.38
CA TYR A 220 5.27 -26.32 -2.16
C TYR A 220 5.64 -26.84 -3.55
N ARG A 221 4.86 -27.79 -4.08
CA ARG A 221 5.03 -28.27 -5.46
C ARG A 221 4.55 -27.21 -6.45
N SER A 222 5.29 -26.97 -7.51
CA SER A 222 4.98 -25.95 -8.53
C SER A 222 5.23 -26.46 -9.95
N SER A 223 4.33 -26.13 -10.87
CA SER A 223 4.52 -26.38 -12.31
C SER A 223 5.31 -25.27 -13.01
N ASN A 224 5.62 -24.16 -12.32
CA ASN A 224 6.27 -22.98 -12.91
C ASN A 224 7.79 -22.95 -12.72
N THR A 225 8.37 -23.88 -11.95
CA THR A 225 9.81 -23.91 -11.65
C THR A 225 10.49 -25.12 -12.26
N LYS A 226 11.77 -24.97 -12.64
CA LYS A 226 12.57 -26.07 -13.23
C LYS A 226 12.70 -27.28 -12.30
N ASN A 227 12.74 -27.04 -10.99
CA ASN A 227 12.92 -28.08 -9.98
C ASN A 227 11.58 -28.65 -9.46
N GLY A 228 10.44 -28.20 -10.00
CA GLY A 228 9.10 -28.69 -9.64
C GLY A 228 8.60 -28.28 -8.25
N VAL A 229 9.37 -27.45 -7.52
CA VAL A 229 9.07 -27.01 -6.16
C VAL A 229 9.46 -25.54 -5.95
N VAL A 230 8.89 -24.94 -4.92
CA VAL A 230 9.26 -23.62 -4.36
C VAL A 230 9.37 -23.77 -2.86
N SER A 231 10.54 -23.44 -2.31
CA SER A 231 10.80 -23.44 -0.87
C SER A 231 10.85 -22.02 -0.33
N MET A 232 10.30 -21.82 0.86
CA MET A 232 10.33 -20.55 1.58
C MET A 232 10.44 -20.77 3.08
N VAL A 233 10.99 -19.79 3.78
CA VAL A 233 10.99 -19.74 5.24
C VAL A 233 9.82 -18.86 5.66
N LEU A 234 8.84 -19.48 6.32
CA LEU A 234 7.75 -18.77 6.97
C LEU A 234 8.07 -18.60 8.46
N ASN A 235 7.60 -17.49 9.01
CA ASN A 235 7.61 -17.22 10.44
C ASN A 235 6.19 -16.92 10.90
N ASN A 236 5.74 -17.64 11.91
CA ASN A 236 4.46 -17.49 12.57
C ASN A 236 4.68 -16.91 13.96
N SER A 237 4.29 -15.64 14.11
CA SER A 237 4.39 -14.86 15.34
C SER A 237 3.06 -14.92 16.07
N MET A 238 3.00 -15.62 17.21
CA MET A 238 1.81 -15.68 18.07
C MET A 238 1.96 -14.67 19.20
N ILE A 239 1.26 -13.56 19.11
CA ILE A 239 1.38 -12.40 20.01
C ILE A 239 0.25 -12.41 21.02
N LEU A 240 0.54 -12.35 22.32
CA LEU A 240 -0.48 -12.20 23.36
C LEU A 240 -1.14 -10.82 23.26
N LEU A 241 -2.46 -10.78 23.03
CA LEU A 241 -3.20 -9.52 22.99
C LEU A 241 -3.46 -8.95 24.40
N PRO A 242 -3.54 -7.61 24.55
CA PRO A 242 -3.85 -6.96 25.81
C PRO A 242 -5.13 -7.52 26.44
N LYS A 243 -5.13 -7.70 27.77
CA LYS A 243 -6.33 -8.18 28.47
C LYS A 243 -7.49 -7.18 28.35
N VAL A 244 -7.18 -5.89 28.41
CA VAL A 244 -8.14 -4.79 28.23
C VAL A 244 -7.79 -4.07 26.92
N PRO A 245 -8.65 -4.16 25.89
CA PRO A 245 -8.44 -3.43 24.64
C PRO A 245 -8.34 -1.91 24.88
N MET A 246 -7.51 -1.22 24.10
CA MET A 246 -7.42 0.26 24.13
C MET A 246 -8.78 0.89 23.78
N LYS A 247 -9.08 2.07 24.36
CA LYS A 247 -10.23 2.88 23.94
C LYS A 247 -10.11 3.24 22.46
N ARG A 248 -11.09 2.79 21.67
CA ARG A 248 -11.21 3.06 20.23
C ARG A 248 -11.38 4.56 19.96
N ARG A 249 -10.75 5.05 18.90
CA ARG A 249 -11.02 6.38 18.32
C ARG A 249 -11.66 6.19 16.95
N TYR A 250 -12.84 6.77 16.73
CA TYR A 250 -13.55 6.60 15.46
C TYR A 250 -12.89 7.37 14.33
N PHE A 251 -12.96 6.78 13.14
CA PHE A 251 -12.38 7.33 11.93
C PHE A 251 -13.26 8.42 11.33
N ASP A 252 -12.62 9.46 10.78
CA ASP A 252 -13.23 10.47 9.92
C ASP A 252 -12.38 10.62 8.66
N GLN A 253 -12.96 10.38 7.49
CA GLN A 253 -12.24 10.38 6.21
C GLN A 253 -11.59 11.71 5.82
N ARG A 254 -11.93 12.81 6.51
CA ARG A 254 -11.29 14.12 6.32
C ARG A 254 -9.87 14.17 6.90
N VAL A 255 -9.51 13.23 7.79
CA VAL A 255 -8.16 13.05 8.33
C VAL A 255 -7.64 11.68 7.92
N GLY A 256 -6.51 11.62 7.23
CA GLY A 256 -5.92 10.37 6.76
C GLY A 256 -5.47 9.51 7.93
N TRP A 257 -5.98 8.27 8.01
CA TRP A 257 -5.57 7.31 9.02
C TRP A 257 -5.72 5.86 8.51
N PHE A 258 -4.83 4.96 8.93
CA PHE A 258 -5.01 3.52 8.73
C PHE A 258 -6.09 2.99 9.67
N THR A 259 -7.00 2.15 9.18
CA THR A 259 -8.18 1.80 9.97
C THR A 259 -8.36 0.31 10.10
N THR A 260 -8.88 -0.08 11.26
CA THR A 260 -9.53 -1.37 11.48
C THR A 260 -11.04 -1.15 11.48
N SER A 261 -11.79 -2.13 10.98
CA SER A 261 -13.25 -2.06 10.85
C SER A 261 -13.95 -3.28 11.45
N GLN A 262 -15.13 -3.07 12.02
CA GLN A 262 -16.03 -4.13 12.49
C GLN A 262 -17.46 -3.81 12.06
N THR A 263 -18.27 -4.85 11.82
CA THR A 263 -19.71 -4.69 11.66
C THR A 263 -20.38 -4.76 13.04
N ASP A 264 -20.92 -3.64 13.51
CA ASP A 264 -21.61 -3.49 14.79
C ASP A 264 -23.12 -3.71 14.62
N TYR A 265 -23.65 -4.68 15.34
CA TYR A 265 -25.08 -5.02 15.40
C TYR A 265 -25.77 -4.42 16.63
N GLY A 266 -25.01 -3.81 17.55
CA GLY A 266 -25.52 -3.19 18.77
C GLY A 266 -26.03 -1.77 18.59
N ILE A 267 -25.84 -1.17 17.40
CA ILE A 267 -26.29 0.18 17.10
C ILE A 267 -27.78 0.15 16.80
N ASP A 268 -28.56 1.00 17.48
CA ASP A 268 -30.01 1.11 17.28
C ASP A 268 -30.33 2.03 16.08
N ASN A 269 -29.94 1.61 14.88
CA ASN A 269 -30.10 2.36 13.63
C ASN A 269 -30.81 1.56 12.51
N GLN A 270 -31.56 0.53 12.89
CA GLN A 270 -32.33 -0.36 11.98
C GLN A 270 -31.49 -1.15 10.96
N GLU A 271 -30.16 -1.15 11.08
CA GLU A 271 -29.27 -1.95 10.25
C GLU A 271 -28.01 -2.36 11.04
N ALA A 272 -27.16 -3.21 10.45
CA ALA A 272 -25.83 -3.46 11.00
C ALA A 272 -24.85 -2.49 10.34
N GLU A 273 -24.12 -1.71 11.14
CA GLU A 273 -23.24 -0.66 10.62
C GLU A 273 -21.78 -1.12 10.64
N THR A 274 -21.04 -0.83 9.57
CA THR A 274 -19.58 -1.03 9.61
C THR A 274 -18.90 0.18 10.23
N VAL A 275 -18.50 0.05 11.49
CA VAL A 275 -17.72 1.06 12.20
C VAL A 275 -16.24 0.95 11.86
N LYS A 276 -15.58 2.10 11.71
CA LYS A 276 -14.13 2.20 11.47
C LYS A 276 -13.48 2.99 12.60
N TYR A 277 -12.33 2.52 13.05
CA TYR A 277 -11.53 3.17 14.08
C TYR A 277 -10.06 3.16 13.72
N LEU A 278 -9.33 4.04 14.37
CA LEU A 278 -7.93 4.34 14.10
C LEU A 278 -7.01 3.20 14.55
N ASP A 279 -6.07 2.84 13.68
CA ASP A 279 -4.88 2.09 14.09
C ASP A 279 -3.86 3.05 14.72
N ARG A 280 -3.66 2.99 16.03
CA ARG A 280 -2.77 3.91 16.75
C ARG A 280 -2.11 3.27 17.97
N TRP A 281 -0.95 3.79 18.37
CA TRP A 281 -0.31 3.42 19.63
C TRP A 281 -1.12 3.86 20.85
N ARG A 282 -1.07 3.08 21.93
CA ARG A 282 -1.68 3.46 23.22
C ARG A 282 -0.82 4.52 23.93
N LEU A 283 -1.15 5.79 23.73
CA LEU A 283 -0.58 6.92 24.48
C LEU A 283 -1.57 7.43 25.53
N GLU A 284 -1.25 7.19 26.79
CA GLU A 284 -2.04 7.60 27.95
C GLU A 284 -1.23 8.56 28.82
N VAL A 285 -1.89 9.57 29.38
CA VAL A 285 -1.30 10.49 30.35
C VAL A 285 -1.03 9.74 31.64
N ARG A 286 0.13 9.95 32.28
CA ARG A 286 0.43 9.41 33.62
C ARG A 286 -0.54 9.98 34.65
N ASP A 287 -0.89 9.20 35.66
CA ASP A 287 -1.95 9.60 36.59
C ASP A 287 -1.57 10.87 37.38
N GLU A 288 -0.29 11.02 37.69
CA GLU A 288 0.31 12.20 38.33
C GLU A 288 0.38 13.46 37.43
N ASP A 289 0.25 13.30 36.12
CA ASP A 289 0.42 14.37 35.12
C ASP A 289 -0.91 14.88 34.54
N ILE A 290 -2.05 14.35 34.99
CA ILE A 290 -3.38 14.69 34.46
C ILE A 290 -3.67 16.19 34.55
N GLU A 291 -3.38 16.81 35.69
CA GLU A 291 -3.65 18.26 35.88
C GLU A 291 -2.70 19.12 35.04
N ASN A 292 -1.43 18.74 34.91
CA ASN A 292 -0.47 19.42 34.04
C ASN A 292 -0.95 19.35 32.57
N PHE A 293 -1.39 18.17 32.12
CA PHE A 293 -1.94 17.99 30.78
C PHE A 293 -3.20 18.83 30.54
N LYS A 294 -4.11 18.89 31.52
CA LYS A 294 -5.31 19.74 31.46
C LYS A 294 -4.98 21.23 31.37
N ASN A 295 -3.89 21.66 32.01
CA ASN A 295 -3.35 23.03 31.92
C ASN A 295 -2.62 23.31 30.59
N GLY A 296 -2.49 22.32 29.70
CA GLY A 296 -1.81 22.46 28.41
C GLY A 296 -0.30 22.29 28.48
N GLU A 297 0.24 21.80 29.60
CA GLU A 297 1.66 21.50 29.73
C GLU A 297 2.02 20.17 29.04
N LEU A 298 3.25 20.08 28.54
CA LEU A 298 3.75 18.85 27.92
C LEU A 298 4.13 17.82 28.99
N VAL A 299 3.49 16.66 28.90
CA VAL A 299 3.67 15.53 29.82
C VAL A 299 4.32 14.34 29.12
N GLU A 300 4.83 13.37 29.88
CA GLU A 300 5.32 12.13 29.28
C GLU A 300 4.20 11.07 29.24
N PRO A 301 4.12 10.25 28.18
CA PRO A 301 3.15 9.17 28.17
C PRO A 301 3.52 8.08 29.19
N LYS A 302 2.52 7.29 29.62
CA LYS A 302 2.72 6.08 30.43
C LYS A 302 3.68 5.10 29.76
N LYS A 303 3.54 4.92 28.44
CA LYS A 303 4.43 4.10 27.61
C LYS A 303 4.83 4.88 26.35
N PRO A 304 6.11 5.29 26.21
CA PRO A 304 6.59 5.90 24.98
C PRO A 304 6.70 4.86 23.86
N ILE A 305 6.64 5.33 22.62
CA ILE A 305 6.91 4.55 21.42
C ILE A 305 8.43 4.49 21.24
N VAL A 306 9.01 3.29 21.25
CA VAL A 306 10.47 3.12 21.18
C VAL A 306 10.84 2.28 19.97
N TYR A 307 11.64 2.86 19.08
CA TYR A 307 12.22 2.17 17.94
C TYR A 307 13.69 1.84 18.21
N TYR A 308 14.07 0.59 17.98
CA TYR A 308 15.45 0.14 18.04
C TYR A 308 16.01 0.05 16.62
N LEU A 309 17.27 0.41 16.45
CA LEU A 309 17.96 0.17 15.17
C LEU A 309 18.51 -1.25 15.14
N ASP A 310 18.41 -1.94 14.01
CA ASP A 310 19.04 -3.25 13.87
C ASP A 310 20.56 -3.16 14.06
N ARG A 311 21.17 -4.18 14.69
CA ARG A 311 22.62 -4.24 14.95
C ARG A 311 23.43 -4.14 13.66
N GLY A 312 22.91 -4.63 12.53
CA GLY A 312 23.53 -4.58 11.21
C GLY A 312 23.44 -3.21 10.51
N THR A 313 22.74 -2.24 11.09
CA THR A 313 22.63 -0.89 10.51
C THR A 313 24.02 -0.22 10.43
N PRO A 314 24.48 0.21 9.23
CA PRO A 314 25.78 0.86 9.09
C PRO A 314 25.90 2.09 9.99
N LYS A 315 27.03 2.19 10.74
CA LYS A 315 27.24 3.21 11.78
C LYS A 315 27.00 4.64 11.28
N LYS A 316 27.43 4.96 10.06
CA LYS A 316 27.26 6.29 9.45
C LYS A 316 25.80 6.70 9.23
N TRP A 317 24.89 5.73 9.05
CA TRP A 317 23.46 6.00 8.79
C TRP A 317 22.62 6.05 10.06
N LYS A 318 23.09 5.47 11.17
CA LYS A 318 22.35 5.40 12.44
C LYS A 318 21.85 6.76 12.90
N LYS A 319 22.69 7.80 12.84
CA LYS A 319 22.33 9.16 13.24
C LYS A 319 21.10 9.66 12.48
N TYR A 320 21.09 9.53 11.16
CA TYR A 320 20.04 10.06 10.30
C TYR A 320 18.73 9.29 10.44
N ILE A 321 18.79 7.96 10.62
CA ILE A 321 17.62 7.12 10.89
C ILE A 321 16.99 7.53 12.23
N LYS A 322 17.80 7.67 13.30
CA LYS A 322 17.31 8.13 14.61
C LYS A 322 16.66 9.51 14.52
N GLN A 323 17.28 10.45 13.82
CA GLN A 323 16.72 11.78 13.60
C GLN A 323 15.36 11.72 12.88
N GLY A 324 15.20 10.86 11.86
CA GLY A 324 13.93 10.71 11.16
C GLY A 324 12.82 10.14 12.04
N ILE A 325 13.15 9.23 12.97
CA ILE A 325 12.20 8.74 13.99
C ILE A 325 11.80 9.88 14.94
N GLU A 326 12.79 10.61 15.45
CA GLU A 326 12.58 11.65 16.47
C GLU A 326 12.01 12.96 15.90
N ASP A 327 12.02 13.14 14.58
CA ASP A 327 11.34 14.25 13.90
C ASP A 327 9.84 14.32 14.23
N TRP A 328 9.22 13.17 14.51
CA TRP A 328 7.82 13.07 14.92
C TRP A 328 7.54 13.57 16.34
N GLN A 329 8.57 13.81 17.16
CA GLN A 329 8.40 14.33 18.51
C GLN A 329 7.62 15.66 18.49
N ALA A 330 7.88 16.53 17.51
CA ALA A 330 7.17 17.80 17.36
C ALA A 330 5.67 17.64 17.04
N ALA A 331 5.26 16.54 16.41
CA ALA A 331 3.85 16.23 16.18
C ALA A 331 3.18 15.69 17.45
N PHE A 332 3.89 14.90 18.25
CA PHE A 332 3.38 14.43 19.55
C PHE A 332 3.30 15.53 20.61
N GLU A 333 4.16 16.55 20.52
CA GLU A 333 4.07 17.74 21.38
C GLU A 333 2.74 18.48 21.16
N GLU A 334 2.23 18.56 19.92
CA GLU A 334 0.90 19.11 19.62
C GLU A 334 -0.24 18.25 20.20
N ALA A 335 0.01 16.95 20.40
CA ALA A 335 -0.88 16.05 21.12
C ALA A 335 -0.75 16.16 22.65
N GLY A 336 0.20 16.98 23.15
CA GLY A 336 0.45 17.22 24.57
C GLY A 336 1.55 16.34 25.19
N PHE A 337 2.31 15.59 24.37
CA PHE A 337 3.32 14.66 24.86
C PHE A 337 4.76 15.07 24.48
N LYS A 338 5.64 15.17 25.47
CA LYS A 338 7.11 15.15 25.28
C LYS A 338 7.64 13.73 25.44
N ASN A 339 8.79 13.43 24.83
CA ASN A 339 9.44 12.10 24.89
C ASN A 339 8.49 10.95 24.49
N ALA A 340 7.59 11.21 23.54
CA ALA A 340 6.56 10.27 23.12
C ALA A 340 7.11 9.21 22.16
N ILE A 341 8.10 9.58 21.36
CA ILE A 341 8.73 8.72 20.36
C ILE A 341 10.25 8.83 20.49
N ILE A 342 10.94 7.69 20.60
CA ILE A 342 12.36 7.63 20.94
C ILE A 342 13.07 6.60 20.06
N ALA A 343 14.27 6.93 19.59
CA ALA A 343 15.12 6.00 18.86
C ALA A 343 16.30 5.51 19.74
N LYS A 344 16.53 4.19 19.78
CA LYS A 344 17.58 3.57 20.59
C LYS A 344 18.48 2.66 19.77
N ASP A 345 19.71 2.48 20.24
CA ASP A 345 20.52 1.34 19.83
C ASP A 345 19.97 0.08 20.53
N PRO A 346 20.10 -1.10 19.91
CA PRO A 346 19.72 -2.35 20.55
C PRO A 346 20.65 -2.60 21.75
N PRO A 347 20.17 -3.23 22.83
CA PRO A 347 21.01 -3.64 23.93
C PRO A 347 22.23 -4.42 23.44
N THR A 348 23.36 -4.30 24.13
CA THR A 348 24.51 -5.17 23.88
C THR A 348 24.18 -6.60 24.26
N LYS A 349 24.99 -7.58 23.81
CA LYS A 349 24.78 -8.98 24.21
C LYS A 349 24.99 -9.19 25.71
N GLU A 350 25.77 -8.32 26.34
CA GLU A 350 26.01 -8.32 27.78
C GLU A 350 24.85 -7.70 28.56
N GLU A 351 24.17 -6.70 27.99
CA GLU A 351 22.98 -6.06 28.59
C GLU A 351 21.73 -6.95 28.47
N ASP A 352 21.54 -7.57 27.30
CA ASP A 352 20.44 -8.49 27.04
C ASP A 352 20.88 -9.54 26.00
N PRO A 353 21.30 -10.76 26.43
CA PRO A 353 21.73 -11.82 25.53
C PRO A 353 20.58 -12.38 24.70
N ASP A 354 19.34 -12.24 25.16
CA ASP A 354 18.13 -12.79 24.54
C ASP A 354 17.44 -11.79 23.61
N TRP A 355 17.91 -10.53 23.58
CA TRP A 355 17.39 -9.50 22.70
C TRP A 355 17.32 -10.00 21.25
N SER A 356 16.12 -9.92 20.70
CA SER A 356 15.81 -10.33 19.35
C SER A 356 14.94 -9.27 18.71
N PRO A 357 15.14 -8.94 17.42
CA PRO A 357 14.18 -8.12 16.70
C PRO A 357 12.84 -8.85 16.52
N GLU A 358 12.75 -10.15 16.80
CA GLU A 358 11.49 -10.92 16.76
C GLU A 358 10.69 -10.86 18.08
N ASP A 359 11.22 -10.22 19.12
CA ASP A 359 10.49 -10.01 20.38
C ASP A 359 9.56 -8.79 20.24
N ILE A 360 8.26 -9.01 20.41
CA ILE A 360 7.22 -8.00 20.17
C ILE A 360 7.31 -6.79 21.12
N ARG A 361 8.10 -6.89 22.19
CA ARG A 361 8.38 -5.76 23.09
C ARG A 361 9.20 -4.65 22.41
N TYR A 362 9.86 -4.96 21.29
CA TYR A 362 10.73 -4.03 20.58
C TYR A 362 10.24 -3.81 19.15
N SER A 363 9.96 -2.57 18.78
CA SER A 363 9.78 -2.17 17.38
C SER A 363 11.15 -1.85 16.77
N VAL A 364 11.43 -2.36 15.57
CA VAL A 364 12.80 -2.33 15.02
C VAL A 364 12.85 -1.76 13.61
N VAL A 365 13.84 -0.91 13.34
CA VAL A 365 14.27 -0.59 11.98
C VAL A 365 15.24 -1.66 11.49
N ARG A 366 14.72 -2.61 10.70
CA ARG A 366 15.46 -3.77 10.20
C ARG A 366 16.25 -3.43 8.94
N TYR A 367 17.58 -3.52 9.01
CA TYR A 367 18.45 -3.28 7.86
C TYR A 367 18.64 -4.56 7.03
N LEU A 368 18.11 -4.57 5.81
CA LEU A 368 18.06 -5.74 4.92
C LEU A 368 19.07 -5.61 3.77
N ALA A 369 19.99 -6.57 3.67
CA ALA A 369 20.92 -6.71 2.55
C ALA A 369 20.19 -7.26 1.31
N SER A 370 19.50 -6.38 0.60
CA SER A 370 18.65 -6.72 -0.55
C SER A 370 18.79 -5.70 -1.68
N PRO A 371 18.72 -6.13 -2.95
CA PRO A 371 18.79 -5.24 -4.09
C PRO A 371 17.51 -4.41 -4.30
N SER A 372 16.44 -4.65 -3.53
CA SER A 372 15.17 -3.93 -3.60
C SER A 372 15.37 -2.42 -3.40
N LEU A 373 14.79 -1.63 -4.31
CA LEU A 373 14.79 -0.17 -4.30
C LEU A 373 13.58 0.37 -3.54
N ASN A 374 13.46 0.10 -2.23
CA ASN A 374 12.34 0.62 -1.43
C ASN A 374 12.64 0.60 0.07
N ALA A 375 11.72 1.12 0.88
CA ALA A 375 11.53 0.82 2.29
C ALA A 375 10.03 0.55 2.55
N ASN A 376 9.66 -0.04 3.69
CA ASN A 376 8.27 -0.06 4.13
C ASN A 376 8.17 -0.17 5.66
N GLY A 377 7.23 0.59 6.26
CA GLY A 377 6.88 0.54 7.69
C GLY A 377 5.51 -0.09 7.95
N PRO A 378 5.35 -1.42 7.88
CA PRO A 378 4.13 -2.09 8.30
C PRO A 378 3.96 -2.05 9.82
N HIS A 379 2.71 -2.06 10.26
CA HIS A 379 2.35 -2.25 11.66
C HIS A 379 1.41 -3.45 11.84
N VAL A 380 1.33 -3.91 13.07
CA VAL A 380 0.40 -4.94 13.53
C VAL A 380 -0.53 -4.34 14.59
N SER A 381 -1.84 -4.47 14.38
CA SER A 381 -2.87 -3.88 15.24
C SER A 381 -3.71 -4.94 15.93
N ASP A 382 -4.12 -4.68 17.17
CA ASP A 382 -5.19 -5.41 17.85
C ASP A 382 -6.52 -5.16 17.12
N PRO A 383 -7.12 -6.19 16.49
CA PRO A 383 -8.33 -6.00 15.71
C PRO A 383 -9.55 -5.62 16.55
N ARG A 384 -9.46 -5.64 17.88
CA ARG A 384 -10.54 -5.27 18.81
C ARG A 384 -10.56 -3.77 19.13
N SER A 385 -9.44 -3.07 18.97
CA SER A 385 -9.29 -1.68 19.42
C SER A 385 -8.59 -0.77 18.41
N GLY A 386 -7.83 -1.33 17.47
CA GLY A 386 -6.90 -0.59 16.62
C GLY A 386 -5.59 -0.26 17.35
N GLU A 387 -5.30 -0.86 18.51
CA GLU A 387 -4.03 -0.64 19.20
C GLU A 387 -2.87 -1.21 18.37
N ILE A 388 -1.96 -0.36 17.91
CA ILE A 388 -0.70 -0.81 17.32
C ILE A 388 0.11 -1.48 18.42
N ILE A 389 0.41 -2.76 18.23
CA ILE A 389 1.17 -3.58 19.19
C ILE A 389 2.66 -3.45 18.95
N GLU A 390 3.07 -3.47 17.67
CA GLU A 390 4.46 -3.44 17.23
C GLU A 390 4.56 -2.99 15.77
N SER A 391 5.72 -2.44 15.39
CA SER A 391 6.03 -2.11 14.00
C SER A 391 7.51 -2.31 13.65
N ASP A 392 7.73 -3.01 12.53
CA ASP A 392 9.02 -3.38 11.97
C ASP A 392 9.25 -2.65 10.65
N ILE A 393 10.11 -1.62 10.63
CA ILE A 393 10.45 -0.89 9.40
C ILE A 393 11.49 -1.69 8.63
N ASN A 394 11.13 -2.14 7.43
CA ASN A 394 12.04 -2.85 6.52
C ASN A 394 12.85 -1.85 5.70
N TRP A 395 14.13 -1.72 6.03
CA TRP A 395 15.08 -0.84 5.35
C TRP A 395 15.97 -1.62 4.39
N TYR A 396 15.68 -1.58 3.09
CA TYR A 396 16.48 -2.30 2.10
C TYR A 396 17.71 -1.47 1.70
N HIS A 397 18.88 -2.12 1.61
CA HIS A 397 20.15 -1.44 1.32
C HIS A 397 20.08 -0.55 0.07
N ASN A 398 19.48 -1.02 -1.03
CA ASN A 398 19.47 -0.27 -2.28
C ASN A 398 18.47 0.91 -2.32
N VAL A 399 17.72 1.21 -1.25
CA VAL A 399 16.92 2.46 -1.17
C VAL A 399 17.77 3.70 -1.45
N MET A 400 19.06 3.68 -1.09
CA MET A 400 20.01 4.76 -1.35
C MET A 400 20.21 5.01 -2.85
N LYS A 401 20.21 3.96 -3.69
CA LYS A 401 20.30 4.11 -5.15
C LYS A 401 19.06 4.82 -5.71
N LEU A 402 17.87 4.50 -5.18
CA LEU A 402 16.63 5.19 -5.55
C LEU A 402 16.70 6.68 -5.20
N LEU A 403 17.08 6.99 -3.95
CA LEU A 403 17.21 8.36 -3.45
C LEU A 403 18.25 9.15 -4.25
N ARG A 404 19.41 8.56 -4.52
CA ARG A 404 20.44 9.14 -5.36
C ARG A 404 19.88 9.56 -6.72
N ASN A 405 19.23 8.63 -7.42
CA ASN A 405 18.75 8.87 -8.78
C ASN A 405 17.71 9.98 -8.83
N TRP A 406 16.74 9.95 -7.91
CA TRP A 406 15.70 10.98 -7.85
C TRP A 406 16.28 12.33 -7.46
N TYR A 407 17.12 12.41 -6.43
CA TYR A 407 17.73 13.66 -6.01
C TYR A 407 18.65 14.24 -7.10
N PHE A 408 19.42 13.40 -7.80
CA PHE A 408 20.22 13.80 -8.97
C PHE A 408 19.31 14.42 -10.05
N VAL A 409 18.33 13.65 -10.54
CA VAL A 409 17.51 14.08 -11.70
C VAL A 409 16.62 15.27 -11.37
N GLN A 410 16.20 15.43 -10.11
CA GLN A 410 15.32 16.50 -9.69
C GLN A 410 16.08 17.77 -9.25
N THR A 411 17.33 17.66 -8.76
CA THR A 411 18.02 18.80 -8.13
C THR A 411 19.39 19.15 -8.72
N ALA A 412 20.05 18.29 -9.52
CA ALA A 412 21.42 18.53 -10.01
C ALA A 412 21.59 19.81 -10.85
N ALA A 413 20.49 20.31 -11.44
CA ALA A 413 20.48 21.60 -12.14
C ALA A 413 20.86 22.77 -11.20
N VAL A 414 20.47 22.71 -9.93
CA VAL A 414 20.66 23.77 -8.93
C VAL A 414 21.61 23.39 -7.81
N ASN A 415 21.84 22.09 -7.60
CA ASN A 415 22.67 21.57 -6.52
C ASN A 415 23.95 20.89 -7.04
N PRO A 416 25.12 21.52 -6.88
CA PRO A 416 26.40 20.89 -7.23
C PRO A 416 26.67 19.57 -6.50
N LYS A 417 26.20 19.41 -5.25
CA LYS A 417 26.41 18.19 -4.46
C LYS A 417 25.62 16.98 -4.98
N ALA A 418 24.66 17.20 -5.88
CA ALA A 418 23.85 16.15 -6.49
C ALA A 418 24.37 15.71 -7.88
N ARG A 419 25.56 16.16 -8.32
CA ARG A 419 26.13 15.92 -9.67
C ARG A 419 27.11 14.74 -9.72
N SER A 420 26.94 13.77 -8.82
CA SER A 420 27.78 12.57 -8.73
C SER A 420 26.91 11.32 -8.66
N THR A 421 27.43 10.21 -9.17
CA THR A 421 26.85 8.86 -9.05
C THR A 421 27.11 8.24 -7.67
N GLU A 422 27.93 8.89 -6.84
CA GLU A 422 28.11 8.60 -5.42
C GLU A 422 28.07 9.91 -4.64
N PHE A 423 27.08 10.04 -3.74
CA PHE A 423 26.94 11.23 -2.91
C PHE A 423 27.81 11.14 -1.66
N GLU A 424 28.27 12.31 -1.19
CA GLU A 424 28.84 12.43 0.14
C GLU A 424 27.87 11.90 1.21
N ASP A 425 28.42 11.32 2.28
CA ASP A 425 27.65 10.72 3.36
C ASP A 425 26.65 11.71 3.99
N GLU A 426 27.00 13.00 4.06
CA GLU A 426 26.09 14.02 4.60
C GLU A 426 24.84 14.18 3.74
N VAL A 427 25.01 14.24 2.41
CA VAL A 427 23.88 14.40 1.46
C VAL A 427 23.01 13.16 1.52
N MET A 428 23.59 11.96 1.38
CA MET A 428 22.83 10.70 1.45
C MET A 428 22.14 10.55 2.81
N GLY A 429 22.82 10.93 3.90
CA GLY A 429 22.27 10.92 5.24
C GLY A 429 20.99 11.75 5.38
N GLN A 430 20.93 12.94 4.79
CA GLN A 430 19.70 13.74 4.82
C GLN A 430 18.54 13.06 4.06
N LEU A 431 18.83 12.45 2.91
CA LEU A 431 17.82 11.68 2.15
C LEU A 431 17.32 10.46 2.96
N ILE A 432 18.23 9.80 3.70
CA ILE A 432 17.90 8.70 4.62
C ILE A 432 17.00 9.19 5.76
N ARG A 433 17.29 10.36 6.35
CA ARG A 433 16.45 10.96 7.41
C ARG A 433 15.02 11.20 6.92
N PHE A 434 14.87 11.74 5.70
CA PHE A 434 13.56 11.95 5.08
C PHE A 434 12.78 10.63 4.95
N VAL A 435 13.37 9.59 4.34
CA VAL A 435 12.69 8.29 4.20
C VAL A 435 12.37 7.68 5.56
N SER A 436 13.30 7.78 6.52
CA SER A 436 13.05 7.29 7.88
C SER A 436 11.85 7.98 8.53
N ALA A 437 11.72 9.31 8.39
CA ALA A 437 10.55 10.03 8.88
C ALA A 437 9.27 9.59 8.17
N HIS A 438 9.31 9.41 6.85
CA HIS A 438 8.18 8.93 6.06
C HIS A 438 7.69 7.54 6.51
N GLU A 439 8.60 6.58 6.66
CA GLU A 439 8.24 5.24 7.10
C GLU A 439 7.68 5.23 8.52
N VAL A 440 8.22 6.05 9.43
CA VAL A 440 7.70 6.19 10.80
C VAL A 440 6.29 6.78 10.82
N GLY A 441 5.95 7.64 9.85
CA GLY A 441 4.57 8.13 9.71
C GLY A 441 3.58 6.98 9.48
N HIS A 442 3.94 5.98 8.68
CA HIS A 442 3.13 4.77 8.52
C HIS A 442 3.00 3.97 9.82
N THR A 443 4.10 3.82 10.57
CA THR A 443 4.12 3.03 11.80
C THR A 443 3.35 3.67 12.95
N ILE A 444 3.05 4.97 12.88
CA ILE A 444 2.17 5.67 13.84
C ILE A 444 0.73 5.82 13.33
N GLY A 445 0.37 5.20 12.20
CA GLY A 445 -1.01 5.10 11.72
C GLY A 445 -1.37 6.02 10.55
N LEU A 446 -0.43 6.77 9.98
CA LEU A 446 -0.72 7.71 8.88
C LEU A 446 -0.56 7.03 7.51
N PRO A 447 -1.56 7.09 6.61
CA PRO A 447 -1.41 6.71 5.23
C PRO A 447 -0.69 7.82 4.45
N HIS A 448 -0.37 7.55 3.18
CA HIS A 448 0.07 8.62 2.29
C HIS A 448 -1.00 9.71 2.14
N ASN A 449 -0.57 10.96 2.16
CA ASN A 449 -1.41 12.12 1.84
C ASN A 449 -0.96 12.71 0.50
N MET A 450 -1.41 12.10 -0.61
CA MET A 450 -1.01 12.53 -1.96
C MET A 450 -1.62 13.89 -2.34
N GLY A 451 -2.60 14.39 -1.60
CA GLY A 451 -3.23 15.69 -1.85
C GLY A 451 -2.53 16.86 -1.18
N SER A 452 -1.44 16.64 -0.45
CA SER A 452 -0.83 17.64 0.43
C SER A 452 -0.09 18.71 -0.37
N SER A 453 0.70 18.32 -1.37
CA SER A 453 1.54 19.17 -2.21
C SER A 453 0.75 20.28 -2.90
N SER A 454 -0.51 20.01 -3.26
CA SER A 454 -1.43 20.94 -3.91
C SER A 454 -1.77 22.18 -3.08
N ALA A 455 -1.44 22.19 -1.78
CA ALA A 455 -1.64 23.35 -0.91
C ALA A 455 -0.65 24.49 -1.17
N TYR A 456 0.47 24.22 -1.82
CA TYR A 456 1.52 25.21 -2.04
C TYR A 456 1.46 25.85 -3.42
N PRO A 457 1.44 27.19 -3.52
CA PRO A 457 1.68 27.86 -4.79
C PRO A 457 3.05 27.46 -5.34
N VAL A 458 3.12 27.07 -6.62
CA VAL A 458 4.38 26.62 -7.24
C VAL A 458 5.52 27.65 -7.10
N ASP A 459 5.22 28.95 -7.17
CA ASP A 459 6.24 30.00 -6.99
C ASP A 459 6.79 30.07 -5.56
N SER A 460 5.97 29.74 -4.56
CA SER A 460 6.41 29.74 -3.16
C SER A 460 7.50 28.71 -2.91
N LEU A 461 7.51 27.60 -3.67
CA LEU A 461 8.57 26.59 -3.63
C LEU A 461 9.92 27.09 -4.14
N ARG A 462 9.97 28.27 -4.77
CA ARG A 462 11.22 28.93 -5.19
C ARG A 462 11.73 29.94 -4.16
N SER A 463 11.00 30.15 -3.07
CA SER A 463 11.37 31.09 -2.01
C SER A 463 12.09 30.36 -0.87
N SER A 464 13.30 30.83 -0.53
CA SER A 464 14.05 30.29 0.60
C SER A 464 13.30 30.48 1.92
N SER A 465 12.73 31.66 2.18
CA SER A 465 12.00 31.92 3.43
C SER A 465 10.74 31.06 3.57
N PHE A 466 10.09 30.74 2.45
CA PHE A 466 8.92 29.86 2.44
C PHE A 466 9.34 28.41 2.68
N THR A 467 10.26 27.89 1.86
CA THR A 467 10.66 26.48 1.89
C THR A 467 11.42 26.10 3.16
N LYS A 468 12.15 27.03 3.80
CA LYS A 468 12.75 26.81 5.12
C LYS A 468 11.72 26.64 6.25
N LYS A 469 10.55 27.28 6.10
CA LYS A 469 9.45 27.22 7.08
C LYS A 469 8.52 26.04 6.84
N TYR A 470 8.27 25.73 5.56
CA TYR A 470 7.17 24.85 5.14
C TYR A 470 7.61 23.64 4.29
N GLY A 471 8.88 23.59 3.87
CA GLY A 471 9.40 22.47 3.09
C GLY A 471 8.80 22.42 1.69
N THR A 472 8.54 21.21 1.19
CA THR A 472 8.00 20.95 -0.15
C THR A 472 6.54 20.54 -0.15
N ALA A 473 5.98 20.09 0.99
CA ALA A 473 4.57 19.84 1.19
C ALA A 473 4.18 19.99 2.68
N PRO A 474 2.89 20.24 2.99
CA PRO A 474 2.37 20.26 4.37
C PRO A 474 2.48 18.93 5.11
N SER A 475 2.69 17.82 4.41
CA SER A 475 2.82 16.48 4.98
C SER A 475 4.04 15.77 4.40
N VAL A 476 4.86 15.18 5.28
CA VAL A 476 5.95 14.26 4.89
C VAL A 476 5.41 12.95 4.30
N MET A 477 4.11 12.66 4.51
CA MET A 477 3.42 11.50 3.94
C MET A 477 3.02 11.70 2.47
N ASP A 478 3.28 12.87 1.90
CA ASP A 478 3.25 13.10 0.47
C ASP A 478 4.54 12.61 -0.20
N TYR A 479 4.45 12.26 -1.48
CA TYR A 479 5.60 11.97 -2.33
C TYR A 479 6.21 13.23 -2.97
N ALA A 480 5.99 14.41 -2.39
CA ALA A 480 6.66 15.68 -2.71
C ALA A 480 8.13 15.72 -2.26
N ARG A 481 8.93 14.71 -2.62
CA ARG A 481 10.23 14.42 -1.98
C ARG A 481 11.31 15.46 -2.24
N PHE A 482 11.47 15.90 -3.49
CA PHE A 482 12.52 16.85 -3.86
C PHE A 482 11.99 18.00 -4.70
N ASN A 483 12.50 19.20 -4.40
CA ASN A 483 12.05 20.45 -5.00
C ASN A 483 12.58 20.62 -6.44
N TYR A 484 11.99 19.90 -7.40
CA TYR A 484 12.36 20.00 -8.82
C TYR A 484 11.96 21.33 -9.49
N VAL A 485 11.22 22.18 -8.78
CA VAL A 485 10.78 23.50 -9.23
C VAL A 485 11.89 24.55 -9.07
N ALA A 486 12.76 24.40 -8.08
CA ALA A 486 13.90 25.28 -7.84
C ALA A 486 14.75 25.49 -9.11
N GLN A 487 15.15 26.74 -9.35
CA GLN A 487 15.97 27.17 -10.48
C GLN A 487 17.34 27.68 -10.02
N PRO A 488 18.37 27.76 -10.90
CA PRO A 488 19.72 28.16 -10.48
C PRO A 488 19.81 29.56 -9.85
N GLU A 489 18.87 30.45 -10.18
CA GLU A 489 18.75 31.78 -9.58
C GLU A 489 18.10 31.78 -8.17
N ASP A 490 17.53 30.66 -7.73
CA ASP A 490 16.87 30.55 -6.44
C ASP A 490 17.88 30.13 -5.36
N GLU A 491 18.44 31.12 -4.65
CA GLU A 491 19.46 30.88 -3.64
C GLU A 491 18.85 30.31 -2.33
N ASN A 492 19.54 29.33 -1.72
CA ASN A 492 19.24 28.78 -0.39
C ASN A 492 17.82 28.20 -0.22
N VAL A 493 17.17 27.76 -1.29
CA VAL A 493 15.89 27.03 -1.23
C VAL A 493 16.11 25.61 -0.70
N VAL A 494 15.15 25.12 0.09
CA VAL A 494 15.16 23.73 0.57
C VAL A 494 14.86 22.79 -0.61
N LEU A 495 15.71 21.78 -0.78
CA LEU A 495 15.61 20.84 -1.90
C LEU A 495 15.03 19.48 -1.51
N THR A 496 15.04 19.15 -0.22
CA THR A 496 14.45 17.96 0.38
C THR A 496 13.90 18.34 1.75
N PRO A 497 12.76 17.77 2.22
CA PRO A 497 12.22 18.09 3.55
C PRO A 497 13.26 18.02 4.67
N SER A 498 14.24 17.13 4.59
CA SER A 498 15.33 17.01 5.58
C SER A 498 16.23 18.25 5.76
N GLU A 499 16.21 19.23 4.85
CA GLU A 499 17.03 20.44 4.87
C GLU A 499 16.34 21.67 5.53
N TRP A 500 15.05 21.60 5.87
CA TRP A 500 14.34 22.74 6.46
C TRP A 500 14.71 23.02 7.93
N GLU A 501 14.34 24.21 8.42
CA GLU A 501 14.74 24.69 9.76
C GLU A 501 13.90 24.06 10.91
N SER A 502 12.83 23.33 10.58
CA SER A 502 11.97 22.61 11.53
C SER A 502 12.18 21.09 11.46
N PRO A 503 11.60 20.29 12.38
CA PRO A 503 11.56 18.83 12.24
C PRO A 503 10.83 18.38 10.97
N ASN A 504 11.18 17.21 10.41
CA ASN A 504 10.67 16.63 9.14
C ASN A 504 9.17 16.33 9.06
N VAL A 505 8.38 16.74 10.05
CA VAL A 505 6.92 16.67 10.04
C VAL A 505 6.29 18.04 9.77
N GLY A 506 5.39 18.09 8.79
CA GLY A 506 4.74 19.32 8.34
C GLY A 506 3.48 19.70 9.14
N VAL A 507 2.81 20.76 8.71
CA VAL A 507 1.61 21.31 9.37
C VAL A 507 0.47 20.29 9.41
N TYR A 508 0.27 19.54 8.32
CA TYR A 508 -0.76 18.50 8.25
C TYR A 508 -0.43 17.35 9.21
N ASP A 509 0.82 16.90 9.23
CA ASP A 509 1.27 15.77 10.06
C ASP A 509 1.04 16.05 11.54
N LYS A 510 1.41 17.26 11.98
CA LYS A 510 1.17 17.74 13.35
C LYS A 510 -0.31 17.74 13.71
N PHE A 511 -1.16 18.24 12.81
CA PHE A 511 -2.61 18.24 13.00
C PHE A 511 -3.17 16.81 13.06
N ALA A 512 -2.78 15.93 12.14
CA ALA A 512 -3.23 14.55 12.12
C ALA A 512 -2.82 13.83 13.42
N VAL A 513 -1.56 13.93 13.85
CA VAL A 513 -1.09 13.32 15.11
C VAL A 513 -1.84 13.89 16.31
N LYS A 514 -2.05 15.21 16.39
CA LYS A 514 -2.90 15.80 17.44
C LYS A 514 -4.31 15.21 17.41
N TRP A 515 -4.92 15.12 16.24
CA TRP A 515 -6.27 14.59 16.05
C TRP A 515 -6.38 13.10 16.42
N GLY A 516 -5.37 12.28 16.14
CA GLY A 516 -5.38 10.85 16.44
C GLY A 516 -4.89 10.47 17.84
N TYR A 517 -3.95 11.24 18.41
CA TYR A 517 -3.26 10.87 19.65
C TYR A 517 -3.59 11.73 20.87
N LYS A 518 -4.09 12.96 20.73
CA LYS A 518 -4.40 13.81 21.89
C LYS A 518 -5.52 13.18 22.74
N PRO A 519 -5.26 12.81 24.01
CA PRO A 519 -6.31 12.34 24.91
C PRO A 519 -7.35 13.44 25.16
N ILE A 520 -8.62 13.07 25.09
CA ILE A 520 -9.74 13.92 25.52
C ILE A 520 -10.29 13.27 26.79
N LEU A 521 -9.92 13.84 27.93
CA LEU A 521 -10.21 13.28 29.25
C LEU A 521 -11.66 13.61 29.67
N ASP A 522 -12.21 12.77 30.55
CA ASP A 522 -13.49 13.01 31.22
C ASP A 522 -14.71 13.20 30.30
N VAL A 523 -14.67 12.62 29.08
CA VAL A 523 -15.78 12.67 28.11
C VAL A 523 -16.24 11.29 27.65
N SER A 524 -17.53 11.20 27.35
CA SER A 524 -18.12 10.06 26.65
C SER A 524 -17.59 9.93 25.21
N GLN A 525 -17.81 8.77 24.59
CA GLN A 525 -17.36 8.53 23.21
C GLN A 525 -18.09 9.44 22.20
N ASP A 526 -19.37 9.73 22.43
CA ASP A 526 -20.15 10.63 21.57
C ASP A 526 -19.68 12.08 21.67
N GLU A 527 -19.29 12.53 22.86
CA GLU A 527 -18.69 13.85 23.07
C GLU A 527 -17.32 13.95 22.41
N GLU A 528 -16.49 12.91 22.52
CA GLU A 528 -15.20 12.83 21.83
C GLU A 528 -15.37 12.98 20.30
N ILE A 529 -16.34 12.28 19.70
CA ILE A 529 -16.63 12.42 18.25
C ILE A 529 -16.99 13.88 17.90
N LYS A 530 -17.83 14.55 18.70
CA LYS A 530 -18.22 15.94 18.45
C LYS A 530 -17.02 16.90 18.53
N ILE A 531 -16.15 16.71 19.51
CA ILE A 531 -14.93 17.53 19.67
C ILE A 531 -13.96 17.29 18.50
N LEU A 532 -13.74 16.04 18.11
CA LEU A 532 -12.86 15.71 16.99
C LEU A 532 -13.37 16.27 15.66
N LYS A 533 -14.70 16.27 15.45
CA LYS A 533 -15.31 16.90 14.27
C LYS A 533 -15.13 18.42 14.27
N SER A 534 -15.21 19.09 15.42
CA SER A 534 -15.02 20.55 15.48
C SER A 534 -13.59 20.96 15.13
N TRP A 535 -12.59 20.17 15.53
CA TRP A 535 -11.18 20.42 15.14
C TRP A 535 -10.97 20.32 13.63
N ILE A 536 -11.70 19.42 12.94
CA ILE A 536 -11.66 19.30 11.48
C ILE A 536 -12.35 20.51 10.82
N ILE A 537 -13.53 20.89 11.32
CA ILE A 537 -14.31 22.02 10.78
C ILE A 537 -13.52 23.33 10.89
N GLU A 538 -12.77 23.53 11.99
CA GLU A 538 -11.90 24.70 12.16
C GLU A 538 -10.89 24.87 11.00
N LYS A 539 -10.52 23.77 10.34
CA LYS A 539 -9.51 23.75 9.26
C LYS A 539 -10.10 23.54 7.86
N GLU A 540 -11.42 23.46 7.71
CA GLU A 540 -12.06 22.94 6.49
C GLU A 540 -11.77 23.71 5.19
N ASN A 541 -11.41 25.00 5.30
CA ASN A 541 -11.17 25.89 4.16
C ASN A 541 -9.67 26.16 3.93
N ASP A 542 -8.79 25.46 4.65
CA ASP A 542 -7.34 25.63 4.54
C ASP A 542 -6.71 24.37 3.94
N MET A 543 -6.18 24.52 2.73
CA MET A 543 -5.55 23.43 1.96
C MET A 543 -4.35 22.82 2.69
N MET A 544 -3.72 23.54 3.63
CA MET A 544 -2.66 22.99 4.49
C MET A 544 -3.09 21.77 5.30
N TYR A 545 -4.40 21.65 5.56
CA TYR A 545 -4.99 20.57 6.36
C TYR A 545 -5.77 19.56 5.50
N ARG A 546 -5.62 19.61 4.18
CA ARG A 546 -6.32 18.72 3.26
C ARG A 546 -5.71 17.31 3.29
N PHE A 547 -6.58 16.31 3.44
CA PHE A 547 -6.26 14.93 3.09
C PHE A 547 -6.71 14.60 1.66
N GLY A 548 -5.84 13.99 0.86
CA GLY A 548 -6.15 13.46 -0.47
C GLY A 548 -5.54 12.09 -0.70
N SER A 549 -6.37 11.11 -1.06
CA SER A 549 -5.93 9.78 -1.47
C SER A 549 -5.58 9.77 -2.97
N ALA A 550 -4.64 8.91 -3.37
CA ALA A 550 -4.35 8.69 -4.79
C ALA A 550 -5.60 8.22 -5.56
N GLY A 551 -5.86 8.79 -6.74
CA GLY A 551 -7.05 8.47 -7.52
C GLY A 551 -7.15 9.24 -8.83
N ILE A 552 -8.39 9.55 -9.24
CA ILE A 552 -8.69 10.39 -10.40
C ILE A 552 -8.47 11.89 -10.17
N ASP A 553 -8.25 12.29 -8.91
CA ASP A 553 -8.02 13.68 -8.52
C ASP A 553 -6.63 14.15 -8.98
N PRO A 554 -6.54 15.14 -9.89
CA PRO A 554 -5.27 15.63 -10.40
C PRO A 554 -4.51 16.52 -9.41
N SER A 555 -5.09 16.86 -8.27
CA SER A 555 -4.41 17.50 -7.13
C SER A 555 -3.98 16.49 -6.06
N SER A 556 -4.10 15.18 -6.31
CA SER A 556 -3.67 14.12 -5.40
C SER A 556 -2.82 13.06 -6.10
N GLN A 557 -1.67 13.46 -6.65
CA GLN A 557 -0.81 12.59 -7.45
C GLN A 557 0.51 12.28 -6.76
N THR A 558 1.12 11.15 -7.09
CA THR A 558 2.47 10.87 -6.60
C THR A 558 3.50 11.78 -7.29
N GLU A 559 4.45 12.30 -6.52
CA GLU A 559 5.61 13.07 -7.00
C GLU A 559 5.29 14.42 -7.64
N ASP A 560 4.08 14.96 -7.48
CA ASP A 560 3.77 16.32 -7.92
C ASP A 560 4.24 17.35 -6.89
N LEU A 561 4.33 18.60 -7.32
CA LEU A 561 4.68 19.73 -6.48
C LEU A 561 3.78 20.91 -6.81
N GLY A 562 3.13 21.42 -5.77
CA GLY A 562 2.35 22.64 -5.81
C GLY A 562 0.99 22.53 -6.51
N ASP A 563 0.33 23.67 -6.61
CA ASP A 563 -1.04 23.85 -7.08
C ASP A 563 -1.21 23.88 -8.62
N ASP A 564 -0.11 24.01 -9.37
CA ASP A 564 -0.12 24.13 -10.83
C ASP A 564 0.80 23.11 -11.51
N ALA A 565 0.19 22.02 -11.99
CA ALA A 565 0.90 20.94 -12.67
C ALA A 565 1.63 21.39 -13.95
N ILE A 566 1.13 22.40 -14.67
CA ILE A 566 1.79 22.93 -15.87
C ILE A 566 3.06 23.65 -15.44
N LYS A 567 2.93 24.60 -14.53
CA LYS A 567 4.03 25.45 -14.09
C LYS A 567 5.16 24.67 -13.42
N ALA A 568 4.82 23.74 -12.53
CA ALA A 568 5.80 22.86 -11.90
C ALA A 568 6.54 22.02 -12.95
N SER A 569 5.80 21.46 -13.92
CA SER A 569 6.38 20.67 -15.01
C SER A 569 7.28 21.50 -15.93
N GLU A 570 6.93 22.76 -16.20
CA GLU A 570 7.78 23.66 -16.99
C GLU A 570 9.13 23.92 -16.33
N TYR A 571 9.14 24.21 -15.02
CA TYR A 571 10.38 24.36 -14.25
C TYR A 571 11.19 23.06 -14.20
N GLY A 572 10.53 21.92 -13.98
CA GLY A 572 11.15 20.62 -14.04
C GLY A 572 11.80 20.33 -15.40
N ILE A 573 11.12 20.63 -16.51
CA ILE A 573 11.67 20.45 -17.87
C ILE A 573 12.85 21.39 -18.13
N LYS A 574 12.80 22.64 -17.64
CA LYS A 574 13.94 23.57 -17.72
C LYS A 574 15.17 22.96 -17.04
N ASN A 575 14.99 22.33 -15.88
CA ASN A 575 16.06 21.64 -15.17
C ASN A 575 16.58 20.42 -15.93
N LEU A 576 15.71 19.55 -16.46
CA LEU A 576 16.13 18.41 -17.26
C LEU A 576 16.94 18.82 -18.51
N LYS A 577 16.57 19.92 -19.17
CA LYS A 577 17.32 20.48 -20.31
C LYS A 577 18.74 20.95 -19.94
N ARG A 578 18.97 21.33 -18.68
CA ARG A 578 20.31 21.68 -18.16
C ARG A 578 21.12 20.44 -17.80
N ILE A 579 20.44 19.38 -17.35
CA ILE A 579 21.07 18.13 -16.89
C ILE A 579 21.51 17.25 -18.06
N VAL A 580 20.68 17.08 -19.10
CA VAL A 580 20.97 16.16 -20.22
C VAL A 580 22.36 16.38 -20.84
N PRO A 581 22.77 17.60 -21.22
CA PRO A 581 24.09 17.83 -21.82
C PRO A 581 25.27 17.56 -20.87
N LYS A 582 25.00 17.39 -19.58
CA LYS A 582 25.99 17.13 -18.53
C LYS A 582 26.04 15.70 -18.05
N LEU A 583 25.17 14.83 -18.57
CA LEU A 583 25.12 13.43 -18.13
C LEU A 583 26.43 12.70 -18.41
N ILE A 584 27.07 12.92 -19.56
CA ILE A 584 28.38 12.30 -19.86
C ILE A 584 29.37 12.70 -18.77
N ASP A 585 29.58 14.01 -18.57
CA ASP A 585 30.51 14.56 -17.57
C ASP A 585 30.26 14.04 -16.14
N TRP A 586 29.00 13.82 -15.74
CA TRP A 586 28.62 13.51 -14.35
C TRP A 586 28.42 12.02 -14.06
N THR A 587 28.41 11.15 -15.07
CA THR A 587 28.03 9.73 -14.89
C THR A 587 29.02 8.74 -15.50
N THR A 588 30.15 9.21 -16.03
CA THR A 588 31.19 8.36 -16.61
C THR A 588 32.50 8.49 -15.85
N GLU A 589 33.23 7.37 -15.73
CA GLU A 589 34.55 7.29 -15.12
C GLU A 589 35.55 6.64 -16.08
N ASP A 590 36.82 7.03 -16.01
CA ASP A 590 37.87 6.49 -16.86
C ASP A 590 38.10 5.00 -16.58
N GLY A 591 37.97 4.18 -17.62
CA GLY A 591 38.13 2.72 -17.52
C GLY A 591 36.82 1.94 -17.36
N GLU A 592 35.68 2.62 -17.16
CA GLU A 592 34.35 2.01 -17.01
C GLU A 592 33.53 2.05 -18.32
N THR A 593 32.46 1.26 -18.36
CA THR A 593 31.48 1.25 -19.48
C THR A 593 30.50 2.44 -19.39
N TYR A 594 29.66 2.62 -20.42
CA TYR A 594 28.61 3.63 -20.42
C TYR A 594 27.30 3.18 -19.74
N ASP A 595 27.31 2.11 -18.93
CA ASP A 595 26.10 1.53 -18.34
C ASP A 595 25.41 2.52 -17.38
N GLU A 596 26.18 3.26 -16.58
CA GLU A 596 25.62 4.26 -15.65
C GLU A 596 25.06 5.48 -16.41
N LEU A 597 25.70 5.88 -17.52
CA LEU A 597 25.17 6.90 -18.43
C LEU A 597 23.84 6.47 -19.04
N GLU A 598 23.75 5.23 -19.55
CA GLU A 598 22.50 4.68 -20.09
C GLU A 598 21.39 4.69 -19.02
N TYR A 599 21.73 4.21 -17.82
CA TYR A 599 20.80 4.14 -16.70
C TYR A 599 20.27 5.51 -16.29
N MET A 600 21.15 6.51 -16.11
CA MET A 600 20.78 7.86 -15.70
C MET A 600 20.04 8.63 -16.80
N TYR A 601 20.40 8.43 -18.07
CA TYR A 601 19.60 8.93 -19.19
C TYR A 601 18.17 8.34 -19.18
N GLY A 602 18.03 7.06 -18.81
CA GLY A 602 16.74 6.43 -18.54
C GLY A 602 15.97 7.06 -17.38
N GLN A 603 16.64 7.47 -16.30
CA GLN A 603 16.02 8.17 -15.17
C GLN A 603 15.48 9.55 -15.58
N VAL A 604 16.22 10.30 -16.41
CA VAL A 604 15.74 11.58 -16.97
C VAL A 604 14.48 11.39 -17.82
N LEU A 605 14.44 10.37 -18.67
CA LEU A 605 13.25 10.03 -19.45
C LEU A 605 12.06 9.65 -18.57
N SER A 606 12.30 8.91 -17.49
CA SER A 606 11.28 8.55 -16.51
C SER A 606 10.72 9.80 -15.81
N GLN A 607 11.57 10.73 -15.41
CA GLN A 607 11.16 11.99 -14.80
C GLN A 607 10.37 12.87 -15.80
N PHE A 608 10.82 12.98 -17.05
CA PHE A 608 10.08 13.71 -18.07
C PHE A 608 8.67 13.12 -18.29
N ARG A 609 8.56 11.78 -18.33
CA ARG A 609 7.27 11.07 -18.40
C ARG A 609 6.39 11.40 -17.19
N ARG A 610 6.95 11.44 -15.98
CA ARG A 610 6.21 11.80 -14.77
C ARG A 610 5.55 13.18 -14.90
N TYR A 611 6.28 14.21 -15.34
CA TYR A 611 5.73 15.54 -15.61
C TYR A 611 4.59 15.52 -16.64
N MET A 612 4.74 14.74 -17.72
CA MET A 612 3.66 14.60 -18.70
C MET A 612 2.42 13.93 -18.07
N GLY A 613 2.62 13.00 -17.13
CA GLY A 613 1.55 12.34 -16.38
C GLY A 613 0.76 13.33 -15.54
N HIS A 614 1.46 14.17 -14.77
CA HIS A 614 0.85 15.19 -13.91
C HIS A 614 -0.07 16.12 -14.69
N VAL A 615 0.39 16.64 -15.83
CA VAL A 615 -0.42 17.50 -16.70
C VAL A 615 -1.55 16.73 -17.40
N THR A 616 -1.28 15.49 -17.83
CA THR A 616 -2.28 14.65 -18.51
C THR A 616 -3.47 14.32 -17.62
N ASN A 617 -3.31 14.19 -16.30
CA ASN A 617 -4.39 13.86 -15.37
C ASN A 617 -5.39 14.99 -15.14
N ASN A 618 -5.02 16.23 -15.45
CA ASN A 618 -5.91 17.38 -15.37
C ASN A 618 -6.98 17.39 -16.48
N ILE A 619 -6.71 16.78 -17.64
CA ILE A 619 -7.68 16.71 -18.75
C ILE A 619 -8.70 15.60 -18.46
N GLY A 620 -9.98 15.98 -18.34
CA GLY A 620 -11.03 15.10 -17.81
C GLY A 620 -10.84 14.75 -16.33
N GLY A 621 -10.09 15.58 -15.58
CA GLY A 621 -9.85 15.42 -14.14
C GLY A 621 -11.05 15.84 -13.31
N VAL A 622 -11.17 15.24 -12.12
CA VAL A 622 -12.22 15.54 -11.13
C VAL A 622 -11.56 15.65 -9.76
N TYR A 623 -11.59 16.84 -9.16
CA TYR A 623 -11.15 17.04 -7.79
C TYR A 623 -12.08 16.32 -6.81
N GLN A 624 -11.50 15.74 -5.76
CA GLN A 624 -12.21 15.08 -4.68
C GLN A 624 -11.86 15.74 -3.35
N TYR A 625 -12.89 16.16 -2.63
CA TYR A 625 -12.79 16.72 -1.29
C TYR A 625 -13.68 15.93 -0.34
N TYR A 626 -13.16 15.57 0.82
CA TYR A 626 -13.94 14.95 1.87
C TYR A 626 -14.69 16.02 2.66
N LYS A 627 -16.02 15.95 2.66
CA LYS A 627 -16.92 16.85 3.40
C LYS A 627 -18.10 16.10 3.99
N THR A 628 -18.68 16.64 5.05
CA THR A 628 -19.96 16.21 5.62
C THR A 628 -21.10 17.13 5.17
N ALA A 629 -22.36 16.70 5.34
CA ALA A 629 -23.54 17.40 4.81
C ALA A 629 -23.75 18.81 5.38
N ASP A 630 -23.17 19.11 6.54
CA ASP A 630 -23.18 20.42 7.21
C ASP A 630 -22.10 21.38 6.68
N GLN A 631 -21.14 20.89 5.88
CA GLN A 631 -20.11 21.71 5.24
C GLN A 631 -20.55 22.17 3.85
N LYS A 632 -20.17 23.40 3.47
CA LYS A 632 -20.56 23.99 2.19
C LYS A 632 -19.75 23.43 1.01
N GLY A 633 -20.40 23.37 -0.15
CA GLY A 633 -19.78 23.06 -1.44
C GLY A 633 -19.74 21.58 -1.79
N ALA A 634 -19.37 21.28 -3.03
CA ALA A 634 -19.35 19.92 -3.54
C ALA A 634 -18.14 19.12 -3.02
N VAL A 635 -18.32 17.79 -2.97
CA VAL A 635 -17.24 16.80 -2.74
C VAL A 635 -16.52 16.41 -4.03
N TYR A 636 -17.16 16.62 -5.19
CA TYR A 636 -16.56 16.42 -6.50
C TYR A 636 -16.73 17.69 -7.35
N SER A 637 -15.66 18.12 -8.00
CA SER A 637 -15.72 19.22 -8.97
C SER A 637 -14.80 18.93 -10.16
N HIS A 638 -15.24 19.30 -11.36
CA HIS A 638 -14.41 19.15 -12.56
C HIS A 638 -13.32 20.21 -12.59
N VAL A 639 -12.17 19.86 -13.18
CA VAL A 639 -11.12 20.85 -13.49
C VAL A 639 -11.67 21.90 -14.46
N ASP A 640 -11.30 23.17 -14.27
CA ASP A 640 -11.74 24.26 -15.13
C ASP A 640 -11.39 24.06 -16.62
N LYS A 641 -12.33 24.35 -17.51
CA LYS A 641 -12.18 24.20 -18.97
C LYS A 641 -10.93 24.90 -19.52
N SER A 642 -10.65 26.11 -19.05
CA SER A 642 -9.47 26.88 -19.48
C SER A 642 -8.17 26.19 -19.07
N PHE A 643 -8.09 25.65 -17.87
CA PHE A 643 -6.92 24.94 -17.38
C PHE A 643 -6.72 23.60 -18.11
N GLN A 644 -7.79 22.85 -18.37
CA GLN A 644 -7.70 21.63 -19.19
C GLN A 644 -7.17 21.92 -20.62
N LYS A 645 -7.63 23.01 -21.24
CA LYS A 645 -7.11 23.47 -22.55
C LYS A 645 -5.63 23.83 -22.47
N ALA A 646 -5.22 24.56 -21.42
CA ALA A 646 -3.81 24.90 -21.18
C ALA A 646 -2.95 23.62 -21.02
N CYS A 647 -3.45 22.61 -20.32
CA CYS A 647 -2.78 21.30 -20.18
C CYS A 647 -2.55 20.64 -21.54
N LEU A 648 -3.56 20.65 -22.43
CA LEU A 648 -3.40 20.05 -23.77
C LEU A 648 -2.43 20.84 -24.64
N ILE A 649 -2.44 22.17 -24.55
CA ILE A 649 -1.47 23.04 -25.22
C ILE A 649 -0.05 22.70 -24.75
N PHE A 650 0.16 22.56 -23.45
CA PHE A 650 1.43 22.16 -22.88
C PHE A 650 1.91 20.80 -23.42
N LEU A 651 1.02 19.79 -23.46
CA LEU A 651 1.36 18.47 -24.00
C LEU A 651 1.69 18.53 -25.50
N ASN A 652 0.96 19.34 -26.26
CA ASN A 652 1.25 19.57 -27.67
C ASN A 652 2.66 20.17 -27.87
N GLN A 653 3.06 21.10 -27.01
CA GLN A 653 4.34 21.82 -27.12
C GLN A 653 5.54 21.00 -26.61
N ASN A 654 5.37 20.25 -25.52
CA ASN A 654 6.48 19.58 -24.84
C ASN A 654 6.59 18.08 -25.16
N LEU A 655 5.49 17.41 -25.48
CA LEU A 655 5.45 15.97 -25.71
C LEU A 655 5.18 15.59 -27.15
N PHE A 656 4.07 16.06 -27.72
CA PHE A 656 3.66 15.64 -29.06
C PHE A 656 4.56 16.27 -30.12
N LYS A 657 4.87 17.56 -30.00
CA LYS A 657 6.02 18.13 -30.71
C LYS A 657 7.27 17.38 -30.23
N THR A 658 8.05 16.85 -31.19
CA THR A 658 9.21 16.01 -30.88
C THR A 658 10.16 16.74 -29.91
N PRO A 659 10.41 16.20 -28.70
CA PRO A 659 11.27 16.84 -27.72
C PRO A 659 12.74 16.66 -28.11
N LEU A 660 13.22 17.44 -29.09
CA LEU A 660 14.57 17.27 -29.65
C LEU A 660 15.70 17.40 -28.61
N TRP A 661 15.48 18.18 -27.54
CA TRP A 661 16.46 18.37 -26.48
C TRP A 661 16.81 17.09 -25.71
N ILE A 662 15.94 16.06 -25.72
CA ILE A 662 16.22 14.77 -25.07
C ILE A 662 16.91 13.79 -26.04
N ILE A 663 16.88 14.10 -27.34
CA ILE A 663 17.48 13.30 -28.40
C ILE A 663 18.91 13.81 -28.60
N ASP A 664 19.78 13.45 -27.66
CA ASP A 664 21.18 13.89 -27.64
C ASP A 664 22.07 12.91 -28.41
N LYS A 665 22.63 13.34 -29.53
CA LYS A 665 23.45 12.46 -30.39
C LYS A 665 24.70 11.95 -29.67
N GLU A 666 25.33 12.74 -28.82
CA GLU A 666 26.58 12.36 -28.15
C GLU A 666 26.34 11.29 -27.10
N ILE A 667 25.21 11.36 -26.40
CA ILE A 667 24.80 10.30 -25.48
C ILE A 667 24.39 9.06 -26.25
N LEU A 668 23.52 9.21 -27.26
CA LEU A 668 22.92 8.06 -27.95
C LEU A 668 23.96 7.18 -28.64
N THR A 669 25.01 7.75 -29.23
CA THR A 669 26.10 6.98 -29.86
C THR A 669 26.96 6.19 -28.87
N LYS A 670 26.83 6.46 -27.57
CA LYS A 670 27.53 5.75 -26.49
C LYS A 670 26.71 4.63 -25.86
N ILE A 671 25.38 4.73 -25.91
CA ILE A 671 24.48 3.83 -25.18
C ILE A 671 23.63 2.92 -26.07
N GLU A 672 23.43 3.25 -27.36
CA GLU A 672 22.63 2.40 -28.24
C GLU A 672 23.08 2.44 -29.71
N PHE A 673 22.91 1.33 -30.43
CA PHE A 673 23.14 1.28 -31.88
C PHE A 673 21.92 1.76 -32.70
N ALA A 674 20.71 1.50 -32.20
CA ALA A 674 19.43 1.96 -32.74
C ALA A 674 18.32 1.77 -31.69
N GLY A 675 17.35 2.68 -31.63
CA GLY A 675 16.22 2.53 -30.69
C GLY A 675 15.44 3.82 -30.41
N THR A 676 16.08 4.98 -30.55
CA THR A 676 15.52 6.29 -30.20
C THR A 676 14.16 6.58 -30.83
N ILE A 677 13.97 6.23 -32.11
CA ILE A 677 12.70 6.43 -32.82
C ILE A 677 11.55 5.70 -32.11
N ASN A 678 11.76 4.44 -31.75
CA ASN A 678 10.77 3.63 -31.04
C ASN A 678 10.57 4.12 -29.60
N ARG A 679 11.62 4.58 -28.94
CA ARG A 679 11.57 5.13 -27.58
C ARG A 679 10.66 6.37 -27.51
N ILE A 680 10.86 7.32 -28.43
CA ILE A 680 10.05 8.55 -28.52
C ILE A 680 8.60 8.22 -28.91
N ARG A 681 8.40 7.36 -29.94
CA ARG A 681 7.06 6.92 -30.34
C ARG A 681 6.30 6.27 -29.17
N SER A 682 6.94 5.36 -28.44
CA SER A 682 6.31 4.64 -27.33
C SER A 682 5.92 5.59 -26.20
N MET A 683 6.76 6.58 -25.91
CA MET A 683 6.43 7.63 -24.96
C MET A 683 5.21 8.43 -25.40
N GLN A 684 5.23 9.01 -26.61
CA GLN A 684 4.13 9.84 -27.11
C GLN A 684 2.81 9.06 -27.22
N SER A 685 2.85 7.84 -27.76
CA SER A 685 1.68 6.97 -27.89
C SER A 685 1.11 6.55 -26.53
N SER A 686 1.93 6.36 -25.50
CA SER A 686 1.43 6.07 -24.15
C SER A 686 0.55 7.19 -23.60
N TYR A 687 0.89 8.46 -23.80
CA TYR A 687 0.06 9.59 -23.32
C TYR A 687 -1.12 9.85 -24.24
N LEU A 688 -0.97 9.66 -25.55
CA LEU A 688 -2.09 9.66 -26.46
C LEU A 688 -3.15 8.63 -26.03
N ASN A 689 -2.75 7.42 -25.70
CA ASN A 689 -3.65 6.37 -25.22
C ASN A 689 -4.32 6.74 -23.89
N ARG A 690 -3.59 7.39 -22.96
CA ARG A 690 -4.14 7.89 -21.69
C ARG A 690 -5.13 9.04 -21.88
N LEU A 691 -4.86 9.99 -22.79
CA LEU A 691 -5.78 11.08 -23.13
C LEU A 691 -7.08 10.56 -23.74
N LEU A 692 -6.96 9.49 -24.54
CA LEU A 692 -8.07 8.87 -25.23
C LEU A 692 -8.57 7.62 -24.51
N ASP A 693 -8.34 7.49 -23.20
CA ASP A 693 -8.87 6.40 -22.39
C ASP A 693 -10.41 6.48 -22.31
N PHE A 694 -11.09 5.34 -22.37
CA PHE A 694 -12.56 5.29 -22.36
C PHE A 694 -13.14 5.91 -21.09
N GLY A 695 -12.56 5.63 -19.92
CA GLY A 695 -13.04 6.17 -18.65
C GLY A 695 -12.79 7.67 -18.53
N ARG A 696 -11.70 8.18 -19.10
CA ARG A 696 -11.48 9.62 -19.21
C ARG A 696 -12.50 10.30 -20.10
N ILE A 697 -12.73 9.76 -21.29
CA ILE A 697 -13.70 10.31 -22.23
C ILE A 697 -15.10 10.28 -21.60
N ALA A 698 -15.45 9.23 -20.86
CA ALA A 698 -16.70 9.16 -20.11
C ALA A 698 -16.89 10.34 -19.16
N ARG A 699 -15.86 10.71 -18.38
CA ARG A 699 -15.92 11.89 -17.49
C ARG A 699 -16.06 13.20 -18.25
N MET A 700 -15.46 13.31 -19.44
CA MET A 700 -15.60 14.53 -20.26
C MET A 700 -17.02 14.66 -20.83
N ILE A 701 -17.61 13.56 -21.30
CA ILE A 701 -19.00 13.52 -21.77
C ILE A 701 -19.96 13.85 -20.61
N GLU A 702 -19.75 13.26 -19.44
CA GLU A 702 -20.56 13.55 -18.25
C GLU A 702 -20.43 15.01 -17.81
N ASN A 703 -19.21 15.56 -17.78
CA ASN A 703 -18.99 16.98 -17.47
C ASN A 703 -19.74 17.89 -18.45
N GLU A 704 -19.69 17.60 -19.75
CA GLU A 704 -20.44 18.35 -20.77
C GLU A 704 -21.96 18.24 -20.58
N ALA A 705 -22.47 17.06 -20.26
CA ALA A 705 -23.89 16.87 -19.98
C ALA A 705 -24.37 17.65 -18.74
N LEU A 706 -23.51 17.77 -17.71
CA LEU A 706 -23.83 18.47 -16.47
C LEU A 706 -23.60 19.99 -16.54
N ASN A 707 -22.57 20.44 -17.25
CA ASN A 707 -22.07 21.82 -17.20
C ASN A 707 -22.09 22.56 -18.55
N GLY A 708 -22.53 21.92 -19.63
CA GLY A 708 -22.67 22.51 -20.95
C GLY A 708 -21.40 23.22 -21.44
N ASP A 709 -21.53 24.46 -21.88
CA ASP A 709 -20.43 25.26 -22.46
C ASP A 709 -19.27 25.53 -21.49
N GLN A 710 -19.48 25.37 -20.18
CA GLN A 710 -18.43 25.50 -19.17
C GLN A 710 -17.51 24.28 -19.14
N ALA A 711 -17.91 23.15 -19.72
CA ALA A 711 -17.07 21.96 -19.82
C ALA A 711 -16.10 22.03 -21.02
N TYR A 712 -14.90 21.46 -20.85
CA TYR A 712 -14.06 21.13 -21.99
C TYR A 712 -14.62 19.86 -22.64
N SER A 713 -15.44 20.02 -23.67
CA SER A 713 -16.13 18.91 -24.31
C SER A 713 -15.18 17.92 -24.94
N TYR A 714 -15.63 16.67 -25.05
CA TYR A 714 -14.86 15.62 -25.71
C TYR A 714 -14.52 15.99 -27.17
N ILE A 715 -15.47 16.58 -27.90
CA ILE A 715 -15.27 17.02 -29.28
C ILE A 715 -14.26 18.18 -29.40
N GLU A 716 -14.30 19.15 -28.49
CA GLU A 716 -13.31 20.23 -28.45
C GLU A 716 -11.90 19.67 -28.20
N MET A 717 -11.76 18.80 -27.20
CA MET A 717 -10.48 18.14 -26.86
C MET A 717 -9.92 17.34 -28.03
N MET A 718 -10.75 16.54 -28.71
CA MET A 718 -10.34 15.78 -29.88
C MET A 718 -9.88 16.68 -31.03
N SER A 719 -10.59 17.79 -31.27
CA SER A 719 -10.21 18.78 -32.28
C SER A 719 -8.86 19.44 -31.96
N ASP A 720 -8.65 19.86 -30.72
CA ASP A 720 -7.41 20.52 -30.29
C ASP A 720 -6.21 19.57 -30.30
N LEU A 721 -6.42 18.31 -29.88
CA LEU A 721 -5.42 17.24 -29.96
C LEU A 721 -5.05 16.95 -31.42
N ARG A 722 -6.05 16.85 -32.31
CA ARG A 722 -5.84 16.69 -33.75
C ARG A 722 -5.00 17.84 -34.31
N LYS A 723 -5.37 19.10 -34.03
CA LYS A 723 -4.62 20.27 -34.52
C LYS A 723 -3.15 20.24 -34.09
N GLY A 724 -2.85 19.79 -32.87
CA GLY A 724 -1.48 19.63 -32.38
C GLY A 724 -0.69 18.49 -33.04
N ILE A 725 -1.28 17.29 -33.16
CA ILE A 725 -0.63 16.11 -33.75
C ILE A 725 -0.44 16.24 -35.27
N TRP A 726 -1.32 16.97 -35.94
CA TRP A 726 -1.34 17.10 -37.39
C TRP A 726 -0.88 18.48 -37.88
N ASN A 727 -0.24 19.29 -37.02
CA ASN A 727 0.13 20.68 -37.35
C ASN A 727 0.85 20.84 -38.72
N GLU A 728 1.70 19.89 -39.08
CA GLU A 728 2.46 19.89 -40.34
C GLU A 728 1.56 19.91 -41.59
N ILE A 729 0.40 19.23 -41.53
CA ILE A 729 -0.51 19.15 -42.69
C ILE A 729 -1.24 20.48 -42.92
N TYR A 730 -1.46 21.24 -41.85
CA TYR A 730 -2.06 22.57 -41.89
C TYR A 730 -1.07 23.65 -42.35
N GLN A 731 0.21 23.47 -42.02
CA GLN A 731 1.29 24.38 -42.41
C GLN A 731 1.92 24.02 -43.77
N PHE A 732 1.51 22.91 -44.38
CA PHE A 732 2.12 22.35 -45.60
C PHE A 732 3.64 22.12 -45.47
N SER A 733 4.11 21.78 -44.26
CA SER A 733 5.52 21.53 -43.97
C SER A 733 5.89 20.05 -44.08
N LYS A 734 7.19 19.75 -44.09
CA LYS A 734 7.71 18.38 -44.12
C LYS A 734 7.33 17.64 -42.83
N ILE A 735 6.85 16.40 -42.95
CA ILE A 735 6.50 15.55 -41.80
C ILE A 735 7.70 14.68 -41.44
N GLU A 736 8.41 15.04 -40.37
CA GLU A 736 9.58 14.30 -39.90
C GLU A 736 9.25 12.89 -39.36
N THR A 737 10.23 11.99 -39.33
CA THR A 737 10.03 10.57 -39.00
C THR A 737 9.34 10.34 -37.65
N PHE A 738 9.75 11.05 -36.59
CA PHE A 738 9.09 10.96 -35.28
C PHE A 738 7.61 11.37 -35.33
N ARG A 739 7.29 12.39 -36.14
CA ARG A 739 5.94 12.92 -36.30
C ARG A 739 5.06 11.98 -37.14
N ARG A 740 5.62 11.36 -38.18
CA ARG A 740 4.94 10.30 -38.95
C ARG A 740 4.52 9.14 -38.05
N ASN A 741 5.41 8.70 -37.15
CA ASN A 741 5.10 7.61 -36.20
C ASN A 741 4.00 7.97 -35.20
N LEU A 742 3.98 9.21 -34.70
CA LEU A 742 2.91 9.69 -33.83
C LEU A 742 1.57 9.77 -34.56
N GLN A 743 1.56 10.24 -35.81
CA GLN A 743 0.35 10.31 -36.64
C GLN A 743 -0.22 8.91 -36.95
N LEU A 744 0.64 7.91 -37.19
CA LEU A 744 0.22 6.51 -37.31
C LEU A 744 -0.39 5.99 -36.01
N ALA A 745 0.26 6.22 -34.87
CA ALA A 745 -0.27 5.84 -33.56
C ALA A 745 -1.60 6.53 -33.25
N TYR A 746 -1.81 7.76 -33.71
CA TYR A 746 -3.10 8.45 -33.63
C TYR A 746 -4.18 7.71 -34.41
N ILE A 747 -3.94 7.33 -35.67
CA ILE A 747 -4.91 6.57 -36.46
C ILE A 747 -5.22 5.22 -35.81
N GLU A 748 -4.20 4.49 -35.33
CA GLU A 748 -4.39 3.22 -34.60
C GLU A 748 -5.25 3.42 -33.33
N ARG A 749 -5.05 4.52 -32.59
CA ARG A 749 -5.85 4.81 -31.40
C ARG A 749 -7.30 5.16 -31.75
N ILE A 750 -7.53 5.92 -32.83
CA ILE A 750 -8.89 6.21 -33.32
C ILE A 750 -9.59 4.92 -33.77
N GLU A 751 -8.89 4.05 -34.50
CA GLU A 751 -9.42 2.74 -34.87
C GLU A 751 -9.81 1.91 -33.63
N HIS A 752 -8.98 1.93 -32.58
CA HIS A 752 -9.30 1.27 -31.33
C HIS A 752 -10.60 1.81 -30.70
N LEU A 753 -10.80 3.12 -30.65
CA LEU A 753 -12.04 3.73 -30.14
C LEU A 753 -13.27 3.33 -30.96
N LEU A 754 -13.12 3.15 -32.28
CA LEU A 754 -14.21 2.75 -33.16
C LEU A 754 -14.60 1.27 -32.98
N LYS A 755 -13.63 0.38 -32.77
CA LYS A 755 -13.84 -1.08 -32.81
C LYS A 755 -14.05 -1.74 -31.46
N ASN A 756 -13.52 -1.17 -30.38
CA ASN A 756 -13.47 -1.86 -29.09
C ASN A 756 -14.54 -1.35 -28.12
N GLU A 757 -14.78 -2.14 -27.08
CA GLU A 757 -15.51 -1.74 -25.87
C GLU A 757 -14.50 -1.52 -24.74
N GLN A 758 -14.95 -0.89 -23.65
CA GLN A 758 -14.15 -0.80 -22.44
C GLN A 758 -14.04 -2.18 -21.78
N ASP A 759 -12.83 -2.56 -21.38
CA ASP A 759 -12.61 -3.77 -20.60
C ASP A 759 -13.35 -3.74 -19.26
N TYR A 760 -13.67 -4.92 -18.71
CA TYR A 760 -14.31 -5.02 -17.41
C TYR A 760 -13.45 -4.37 -16.31
N VAL A 761 -14.01 -3.35 -15.66
CA VAL A 761 -13.39 -2.68 -14.50
C VAL A 761 -13.88 -3.36 -13.23
N SER A 762 -12.98 -4.07 -12.54
CA SER A 762 -13.32 -4.69 -11.26
C SER A 762 -13.66 -3.61 -10.21
N PRO A 763 -14.45 -3.95 -9.17
CA PRO A 763 -14.81 -3.00 -8.12
C PRO A 763 -13.61 -2.27 -7.49
N SER A 764 -12.47 -2.94 -7.35
CA SER A 764 -11.24 -2.36 -6.76
C SER A 764 -10.61 -1.24 -7.60
N TYR A 765 -10.88 -1.19 -8.91
CA TYR A 765 -10.31 -0.17 -9.82
C TYR A 765 -11.29 0.96 -10.16
N ARG A 766 -12.52 0.94 -9.62
CA ARG A 766 -13.54 1.97 -9.93
C ARG A 766 -13.16 3.37 -9.44
N ASN A 767 -12.33 3.47 -8.40
CA ASN A 767 -11.79 4.75 -7.93
C ASN A 767 -10.72 5.36 -8.87
N TYR A 768 -10.24 4.58 -9.85
CA TYR A 768 -9.23 4.99 -10.82
C TYR A 768 -9.76 5.06 -12.25
N THR A 769 -10.92 4.46 -12.54
CA THR A 769 -11.47 4.35 -13.88
C THR A 769 -12.99 4.43 -13.86
N THR A 770 -13.53 5.38 -14.64
CA THR A 770 -14.97 5.54 -14.86
C THR A 770 -15.45 4.52 -15.89
N THR A 771 -16.57 3.85 -15.62
CA THR A 771 -17.13 2.84 -16.53
C THR A 771 -18.06 3.46 -17.56
N ILE A 772 -18.01 3.01 -18.81
CA ILE A 772 -18.89 3.44 -19.90
C ILE A 772 -19.16 2.30 -20.89
N LYS A 773 -20.36 2.28 -21.46
CA LYS A 773 -20.70 1.42 -22.60
C LYS A 773 -20.41 2.16 -23.90
N VAL A 774 -19.31 1.81 -24.56
CA VAL A 774 -18.76 2.57 -25.69
C VAL A 774 -19.73 2.61 -26.87
N SER A 775 -20.36 1.47 -27.20
CA SER A 775 -21.40 1.35 -28.24
C SER A 775 -22.63 2.22 -28.03
N GLN A 776 -22.87 2.73 -26.83
CA GLN A 776 -24.03 3.56 -26.48
C GLN A 776 -23.59 4.95 -25.99
N SER A 777 -22.53 5.49 -26.59
CA SER A 777 -21.95 6.79 -26.24
C SER A 777 -21.47 7.54 -27.50
N ASP A 778 -21.16 8.83 -27.34
CA ASP A 778 -20.66 9.69 -28.43
C ASP A 778 -19.21 9.38 -28.87
N ILE A 779 -18.55 8.43 -28.20
CA ILE A 779 -17.14 8.07 -28.44
C ILE A 779 -16.90 7.72 -29.91
N ARG A 780 -17.68 6.78 -30.46
CA ARG A 780 -17.51 6.33 -31.85
C ARG A 780 -17.88 7.43 -32.86
N ALA A 781 -18.93 8.20 -32.59
CA ALA A 781 -19.39 9.25 -33.47
C ALA A 781 -18.34 10.37 -33.64
N VAL A 782 -17.78 10.85 -32.52
CA VAL A 782 -16.72 11.87 -32.56
C VAL A 782 -15.45 11.29 -33.16
N ALA A 783 -15.03 10.07 -32.80
CA ALA A 783 -13.85 9.42 -33.39
C ALA A 783 -13.95 9.30 -34.93
N LEU A 784 -15.13 8.93 -35.44
CA LEU A 784 -15.42 8.87 -36.88
C LEU A 784 -15.35 10.27 -37.52
N SER A 785 -15.94 11.29 -36.89
CA SER A 785 -15.85 12.67 -37.37
C SER A 785 -14.39 13.17 -37.46
N GLN A 786 -13.55 12.82 -36.49
CA GLN A 786 -12.12 13.16 -36.51
C GLN A 786 -11.40 12.49 -37.69
N ILE A 787 -11.61 11.19 -37.90
CA ILE A 787 -10.89 10.45 -38.96
C ILE A 787 -11.29 10.95 -40.37
N MET A 788 -12.57 11.25 -40.58
CA MET A 788 -13.06 11.83 -41.85
C MET A 788 -12.49 13.23 -42.10
N THR A 789 -12.30 14.03 -41.04
CA THR A 789 -11.67 15.35 -41.16
C THR A 789 -10.20 15.22 -41.57
N ILE A 790 -9.47 14.28 -40.97
CA ILE A 790 -8.06 14.02 -41.28
C ILE A 790 -7.89 13.56 -42.73
N GLU A 791 -8.75 12.68 -43.24
CA GLU A 791 -8.71 12.24 -44.64
C GLU A 791 -8.80 13.43 -45.61
N LYS A 792 -9.75 14.33 -45.36
CA LYS A 792 -9.94 15.54 -46.16
C LYS A 792 -8.72 16.46 -46.11
N ASP A 793 -8.13 16.65 -44.94
CA ASP A 793 -6.97 17.53 -44.77
C ASP A 793 -5.68 16.94 -45.35
N LEU A 794 -5.47 15.62 -45.21
CA LEU A 794 -4.38 14.91 -45.88
C LEU A 794 -4.48 15.01 -47.41
N SER A 795 -5.70 14.89 -47.96
CA SER A 795 -5.94 15.04 -49.39
C SER A 795 -5.59 16.44 -49.90
N LYS A 796 -5.79 17.49 -49.09
CA LYS A 796 -5.33 18.85 -49.43
C LYS A 796 -3.82 18.97 -49.30
N TYR A 797 -3.22 18.40 -48.27
CA TYR A 797 -1.79 18.41 -48.04
C TYR A 797 -1.01 17.75 -49.19
N LEU A 798 -1.49 16.60 -49.67
CA LEU A 798 -0.87 15.84 -50.76
C LEU A 798 -0.72 16.67 -52.04
N LYS A 799 -1.66 17.59 -52.31
CA LYS A 799 -1.65 18.48 -53.48
C LYS A 799 -0.59 19.58 -53.39
N LYS A 800 -0.07 19.87 -52.20
CA LYS A 800 0.83 21.02 -51.96
C LYS A 800 2.23 20.64 -51.48
N THR A 801 2.39 19.49 -50.83
CA THR A 801 3.71 19.07 -50.34
C THR A 801 4.62 18.65 -51.50
N ASN A 802 5.91 18.96 -51.39
CA ASN A 802 6.94 18.53 -52.33
C ASN A 802 7.87 17.44 -51.76
N ASP A 803 7.78 17.16 -50.46
CA ASP A 803 8.61 16.14 -49.81
C ASP A 803 8.10 14.73 -50.13
N GLN A 804 8.95 13.90 -50.74
CA GLN A 804 8.57 12.57 -51.23
C GLN A 804 8.09 11.64 -50.10
N MET A 805 8.78 11.63 -48.96
CA MET A 805 8.39 10.77 -47.84
C MET A 805 7.09 11.24 -47.19
N SER A 806 6.85 12.54 -47.11
CA SER A 806 5.58 13.09 -46.63
C SER A 806 4.42 12.75 -47.58
N LYS A 807 4.64 12.71 -48.90
CA LYS A 807 3.64 12.22 -49.88
C LYS A 807 3.30 10.75 -49.65
N ILE A 808 4.31 9.88 -49.58
CA ILE A 808 4.14 8.44 -49.34
C ILE A 808 3.37 8.20 -48.05
N HIS A 809 3.76 8.91 -46.99
CA HIS A 809 3.09 8.83 -45.69
C HIS A 809 1.63 9.28 -45.74
N ALA A 810 1.33 10.43 -46.34
CA ALA A 810 -0.03 10.93 -46.47
C ALA A 810 -0.91 9.97 -47.30
N GLN A 811 -0.39 9.40 -48.38
CA GLN A 811 -1.10 8.39 -49.19
C GLN A 811 -1.40 7.12 -48.38
N ASN A 812 -0.40 6.60 -47.67
CA ASN A 812 -0.57 5.42 -46.81
C ASN A 812 -1.65 5.66 -45.73
N LEU A 813 -1.64 6.84 -45.10
CA LEU A 813 -2.65 7.19 -44.10
C LEU A 813 -4.05 7.31 -44.70
N ILE A 814 -4.20 7.92 -45.88
CA ILE A 814 -5.51 8.01 -46.57
C ILE A 814 -6.05 6.59 -46.82
N ILE A 815 -5.24 5.67 -47.35
CA ILE A 815 -5.64 4.28 -47.60
C ILE A 815 -6.07 3.58 -46.29
N LYS A 816 -5.29 3.74 -45.21
CA LYS A 816 -5.63 3.19 -43.89
C LYS A 816 -6.96 3.74 -43.37
N ILE A 817 -7.16 5.06 -43.48
CA ILE A 817 -8.38 5.72 -43.01
C ILE A 817 -9.59 5.22 -43.80
N GLN A 818 -9.49 5.11 -45.13
CA GLN A 818 -10.56 4.57 -45.97
C GLN A 818 -10.92 3.13 -45.57
N GLY A 819 -9.92 2.28 -45.34
CA GLY A 819 -10.14 0.92 -44.83
C GLY A 819 -10.86 0.89 -43.48
N ILE A 820 -10.54 1.82 -42.56
CA ILE A 820 -11.23 1.95 -41.26
C ILE A 820 -12.67 2.42 -41.45
N ILE A 821 -12.92 3.41 -42.32
CA ILE A 821 -14.25 3.95 -42.59
C ILE A 821 -15.15 2.88 -43.22
N ASP A 822 -14.64 2.13 -44.20
CA ASP A 822 -15.42 1.11 -44.90
C ASP A 822 -15.81 -0.06 -43.99
N MET A 823 -14.91 -0.49 -43.10
CA MET A 823 -15.24 -1.51 -42.07
C MET A 823 -16.28 -1.06 -41.05
N ASN A 824 -16.50 0.25 -40.87
CA ASN A 824 -17.53 0.78 -39.96
C ASN A 824 -18.86 1.09 -40.67
N ARG A 825 -18.92 0.97 -42.00
CA ARG A 825 -20.17 1.09 -42.78
C ARG A 825 -20.92 -0.23 -42.89
N SER A 826 -20.20 -1.35 -42.76
CA SER A 826 -20.74 -2.72 -42.62
C SER A 826 -21.12 -3.01 -41.18
#